data_AF-A0A3N5YQD6-F1
#
_entry.id   AF-A0A3N5YQD6-F1
#
_cell.length_a   1.000
_cell.length_b   1.000
_cell.length_c   1.000
_cell.angle_alpha   90.00
_cell.angle_beta   90.00
_cell.angle_gamma   90.00
#
_symmetry.space_group_name_H-M   'P 1'
#
loop_
_entity.id
_entity.type
_entity.pdbx_description
1 polymer ?
#
loop_
_entity_poly.entity_id
_entity_poly.type
_entity_poly.pdbx_seq_one_letter_code
_entity_poly.pdbx_strand_id
1 'polypeptide(L)'
;MTSTPFYLCSGFHRSGTSLVALSMVENGVDMGSTLMGPSISNANGHGEDPAVVDLHDHFLALNGTDWCYPGDYELILPANALELMKSYLSGRQQQCSGGDRGFGVKDPRAVLFLDNWYQAANGDIRFILVYRHWKFAVSSLLKRHSRNVLQSHEALIHRREDMAFWQQPELAAKMWLVAAEKMLACFSKHPDKTLLFEQSAFVDQNNTLCDIAATKGIHSAALTSNSFDPSLMQKDVPESMLDMLPDEIKARCEAVNQQLQDLADVSAPSKVATRSCHSLVETLVNTTLQGTEETVGVDQEDSTHYQREKLQFASKTPSEAIAIMKKLDRDLLPYIDWDYWLIRPGCTPTESVELFYLAVKCKQPRAAEVFLSRAVIMRDLHWQWLHLGNLYFNLGFISNAKHCYQVAFEKAPNNAGIIAKLADINTAEGKLAESKKCIEKAKAIAEDNPAIKDAQVRLDRALQKRADEAAYQKHKHTLFTPEADYQALVNAFETDKKLGRKLDRYMAQAHFILRDNVSWLEQGCEPLSEAAKRCFLDYLCHHLEQIWSTATLHNALLPYGDQPSLNNSATDNRPSVEPVVTDYQLGVHLHAEYPHAVPEILDFLKVLPATFQLVVTAAEVNQETLTEMLAQYPQCQLVIVPEGGQDVAAWLLHAAPLLSTCDLVLKLHTQARSNEKGMASWPLQLLWSLLGDASIVKRTLNAFSANPFTGLMLPPYLPAAVKHVDWEMTHHIPDLVTERVNTELRQNGPLGYFPVGRMFWYRPDALASLTSGKWLQDDFAGDDAGSESSLIEDIERIIVKVALAQGYGFHFIDVFPKVFRM
;
A
#
# COMPACT_ATOMS: atom_id res chain seq x y z
N MET A 1 -8.30 2.53 53.80
CA MET A 1 -8.73 3.00 52.47
C MET A 1 -8.69 1.78 51.57
N THR A 2 -9.82 1.33 51.03
CA THR A 2 -9.86 0.24 50.06
C THR A 2 -9.01 0.66 48.85
N SER A 3 -7.99 -0.12 48.47
CA SER A 3 -7.20 0.19 47.28
C SER A 3 -8.12 0.18 46.07
N THR A 4 -8.05 1.23 45.27
CA THR A 4 -8.73 1.28 43.98
C THR A 4 -8.17 0.15 43.11
N PRO A 5 -9.01 -0.75 42.57
CA PRO A 5 -8.52 -1.94 41.87
C PRO A 5 -7.84 -1.55 40.55
N PHE A 6 -6.69 -2.19 40.27
CA PHE A 6 -5.97 -2.06 39.00
C PHE A 6 -6.32 -3.20 38.04
N TYR A 7 -6.73 -2.86 36.82
CA TYR A 7 -7.09 -3.80 35.77
C TYR A 7 -6.06 -3.79 34.63
N LEU A 8 -5.55 -4.96 34.26
CA LEU A 8 -4.70 -5.13 33.08
C LEU A 8 -5.45 -5.92 32.01
N CYS A 9 -5.91 -5.23 30.97
CA CYS A 9 -6.57 -5.84 29.82
C CYS A 9 -5.52 -6.21 28.75
N SER A 10 -5.39 -7.50 28.45
CA SER A 10 -4.38 -7.97 27.50
C SER A 10 -4.79 -9.26 26.82
N GLY A 11 -3.95 -9.73 25.90
CA GLY A 11 -4.20 -10.88 25.03
C GLY A 11 -3.50 -10.69 23.70
N PHE A 12 -3.59 -11.70 22.83
CA PHE A 12 -2.98 -11.60 21.50
C PHE A 12 -3.59 -10.43 20.70
N HIS A 13 -2.76 -9.78 19.86
CA HIS A 13 -3.24 -8.74 18.95
C HIS A 13 -4.47 -9.25 18.16
N ARG A 14 -5.46 -8.39 17.88
CA ARG A 14 -6.66 -8.75 17.12
C ARG A 14 -7.60 -9.76 17.80
N SER A 15 -7.49 -9.95 19.12
CA SER A 15 -8.39 -10.79 19.93
C SER A 15 -9.57 -10.02 20.56
N GLY A 16 -9.78 -8.75 20.21
CA GLY A 16 -10.88 -7.95 20.77
C GLY A 16 -10.55 -7.22 22.08
N THR A 17 -9.28 -7.15 22.48
CA THR A 17 -8.84 -6.36 23.65
C THR A 17 -9.24 -4.89 23.56
N SER A 18 -9.24 -4.30 22.36
CA SER A 18 -9.75 -2.93 22.15
C SER A 18 -11.25 -2.79 22.40
N LEU A 19 -12.06 -3.77 21.98
CA LEU A 19 -13.50 -3.78 22.25
C LEU A 19 -13.74 -3.76 23.76
N VAL A 20 -13.07 -4.64 24.49
CA VAL A 20 -13.21 -4.75 25.94
C VAL A 20 -12.76 -3.48 26.65
N ALA A 21 -11.57 -2.95 26.31
CA ALA A 21 -11.03 -1.76 26.94
C ALA A 21 -11.86 -0.50 26.68
N LEU A 22 -12.37 -0.31 25.45
CA LEU A 22 -13.24 0.83 25.15
C LEU A 22 -14.60 0.71 25.85
N SER A 23 -15.17 -0.48 25.97
CA SER A 23 -16.36 -0.69 26.81
C SER A 23 -16.08 -0.36 28.28
N MET A 24 -14.88 -0.66 28.81
CA MET A 24 -14.50 -0.27 30.16
C MET A 24 -14.46 1.26 30.34
N VAL A 25 -13.94 1.99 29.34
CA VAL A 25 -13.97 3.46 29.31
C VAL A 25 -15.41 3.98 29.31
N GLU A 26 -16.27 3.45 28.44
CA GLU A 26 -17.69 3.83 28.38
C GLU A 26 -18.43 3.60 29.70
N ASN A 27 -18.02 2.58 30.46
CA ASN A 27 -18.59 2.23 31.76
C ASN A 27 -17.90 2.92 32.97
N GLY A 28 -17.02 3.89 32.72
CA GLY A 28 -16.43 4.76 33.74
C GLY A 28 -15.15 4.23 34.39
N VAL A 29 -14.50 3.21 33.83
CA VAL A 29 -13.15 2.81 34.26
C VAL A 29 -12.12 3.80 33.70
N ASP A 30 -11.21 4.28 34.54
CA ASP A 30 -10.10 5.12 34.10
C ASP A 30 -9.04 4.26 33.41
N MET A 31 -9.08 4.18 32.07
CA MET A 31 -8.09 3.44 31.27
C MET A 31 -6.89 4.28 30.82
N GLY A 32 -6.93 5.60 31.05
CA GLY A 32 -5.90 6.57 30.65
C GLY A 32 -6.52 7.84 30.07
N SER A 33 -5.80 8.96 30.18
CA SER A 33 -6.28 10.27 29.71
C SER A 33 -6.04 10.52 28.21
N THR A 34 -5.04 9.85 27.63
CA THR A 34 -4.70 9.93 26.21
C THR A 34 -4.66 8.52 25.67
N LEU A 35 -5.75 8.06 25.07
CA LEU A 35 -5.84 6.71 24.51
C LEU A 35 -5.57 6.73 23.00
N MET A 36 -4.88 5.71 22.50
CA MET A 36 -4.62 5.57 21.06
C MET A 36 -5.93 5.53 20.27
N GLY A 37 -6.11 6.56 19.43
CA GLY A 37 -7.32 6.82 18.67
C GLY A 37 -7.53 5.88 17.46
N PRO A 38 -8.56 6.17 16.64
CA PRO A 38 -8.92 5.40 15.46
C PRO A 38 -7.79 5.22 14.44
N SER A 39 -7.89 4.15 13.65
CA SER A 39 -7.09 3.95 12.45
C SER A 39 -7.86 3.15 11.40
N ILE A 40 -7.27 2.99 10.21
CA ILE A 40 -7.80 2.12 9.14
C ILE A 40 -8.05 0.69 9.64
N SER A 41 -7.18 0.20 10.53
CA SER A 41 -7.27 -1.16 11.07
C SER A 41 -8.23 -1.30 12.24
N ASN A 42 -8.70 -0.17 12.79
CA ASN A 42 -9.68 -0.09 13.88
C ASN A 42 -10.33 1.30 13.97
N ALA A 43 -11.50 1.46 13.34
CA ALA A 43 -12.23 2.73 13.30
C ALA A 43 -12.78 3.21 14.67
N ASN A 44 -12.79 2.36 15.70
CA ASN A 44 -13.25 2.74 17.04
C ASN A 44 -12.10 3.21 17.95
N GLY A 45 -10.85 3.10 17.49
CA GLY A 45 -9.68 3.35 18.32
C GLY A 45 -9.16 2.10 19.00
N HIS A 46 -7.88 2.12 19.37
CA HIS A 46 -7.21 0.93 19.89
C HIS A 46 -7.31 0.83 21.43
N GLY A 47 -7.41 1.97 22.12
CA GLY A 47 -7.62 2.02 23.57
C GLY A 47 -6.34 1.77 24.41
N GLU A 48 -5.18 1.71 23.78
CA GLU A 48 -3.87 1.66 24.44
C GLU A 48 -3.50 2.99 25.08
N ASP A 49 -2.84 2.94 26.24
CA ASP A 49 -2.12 4.06 26.82
C ASP A 49 -0.71 4.14 26.20
N PRO A 50 -0.35 5.22 25.48
CA PRO A 50 0.95 5.36 24.82
C PRO A 50 2.13 5.14 25.78
N ALA A 51 2.03 5.55 27.05
CA ALA A 51 3.13 5.40 28.00
C ALA A 51 3.44 3.92 28.31
N VAL A 52 2.43 3.05 28.26
CA VAL A 52 2.64 1.59 28.42
C VAL A 52 3.12 0.95 27.14
N VAL A 53 2.65 1.43 25.99
CA VAL A 53 3.15 0.96 24.69
C VAL A 53 4.64 1.26 24.57
N ASP A 54 5.06 2.50 24.85
CA ASP A 54 6.46 2.92 24.84
C ASP A 54 7.32 2.08 25.80
N LEU A 55 6.78 1.76 26.99
CA LEU A 55 7.46 0.92 27.97
C LEU A 55 7.68 -0.51 27.44
N HIS A 56 6.66 -1.14 26.85
CA HIS A 56 6.77 -2.48 26.30
C HIS A 56 7.63 -2.53 25.04
N ASP A 57 7.49 -1.55 24.14
CA ASP A 57 8.34 -1.43 22.95
C ASP A 57 9.80 -1.23 23.35
N HIS A 58 10.09 -0.47 24.41
CA HIS A 58 11.43 -0.37 24.98
C HIS A 58 11.98 -1.73 25.44
N PHE A 59 11.18 -2.53 26.16
CA PHE A 59 11.61 -3.86 26.62
C PHE A 59 11.86 -4.83 25.46
N LEU A 60 11.01 -4.81 24.43
CA LEU A 60 11.17 -5.64 23.24
C LEU A 60 12.40 -5.20 22.43
N ALA A 61 12.62 -3.90 22.27
CA ALA A 61 13.77 -3.36 21.55
C ALA A 61 15.12 -3.75 22.18
N LEU A 62 15.19 -3.82 23.52
CA LEU A 62 16.40 -4.30 24.23
C LEU A 62 16.74 -5.76 23.90
N ASN A 63 15.75 -6.53 23.45
CA ASN A 63 15.90 -7.92 23.01
C ASN A 63 16.11 -8.03 21.49
N GLY A 64 16.19 -6.92 20.76
CA GLY A 64 16.35 -6.92 19.30
C GLY A 64 15.10 -7.41 18.56
N THR A 65 13.93 -7.27 19.18
CA THR A 65 12.63 -7.61 18.62
C THR A 65 11.65 -6.46 18.82
N ASP A 66 10.41 -6.68 18.40
CA ASP A 66 9.32 -5.74 18.47
C ASP A 66 8.03 -6.50 18.84
N TRP A 67 6.88 -5.91 18.54
CA TRP A 67 5.58 -6.53 18.78
C TRP A 67 5.37 -7.85 18.00
N CYS A 68 6.18 -8.17 16.99
CA CYS A 68 6.18 -9.42 16.24
C CYS A 68 7.01 -10.54 16.90
N TYR A 69 7.34 -10.45 18.18
CA TYR A 69 8.13 -11.46 18.88
C TYR A 69 7.55 -12.90 18.75
N PRO A 70 8.29 -13.84 18.13
CA PRO A 70 7.79 -15.17 17.78
C PRO A 70 7.97 -16.24 18.87
N GLY A 71 8.65 -15.93 19.98
CA GLY A 71 8.84 -16.90 21.07
C GLY A 71 10.08 -17.78 20.98
N ASP A 72 11.01 -17.49 20.08
CA ASP A 72 12.16 -18.38 19.83
C ASP A 72 13.25 -18.30 20.93
N TYR A 73 13.20 -17.32 21.83
CA TYR A 73 14.15 -17.13 22.94
C TYR A 73 13.54 -16.32 24.09
N GLU A 74 13.90 -16.56 25.35
CA GLU A 74 13.34 -15.79 26.47
C GLU A 74 13.69 -14.30 26.45
N LEU A 75 12.70 -13.44 26.74
CA LEU A 75 12.90 -11.99 26.86
C LEU A 75 13.63 -11.64 28.15
N ILE A 76 14.72 -10.89 28.03
CA ILE A 76 15.50 -10.36 29.15
C ILE A 76 15.06 -8.94 29.43
N LEU A 77 14.62 -8.67 30.66
CA LEU A 77 14.23 -7.33 31.09
C LEU A 77 15.42 -6.57 31.70
N PRO A 78 15.46 -5.23 31.56
CA PRO A 78 16.48 -4.43 32.23
C PRO A 78 16.28 -4.46 33.76
N ALA A 79 17.37 -4.24 34.51
CA ALA A 79 17.35 -4.33 35.97
C ALA A 79 16.32 -3.40 36.65
N ASN A 80 16.03 -2.25 36.03
CA ASN A 80 15.06 -1.26 36.50
C ASN A 80 13.64 -1.47 35.95
N ALA A 81 13.34 -2.55 35.20
CA ALA A 81 12.02 -2.77 34.60
C ALA A 81 10.87 -2.74 35.63
N LEU A 82 11.06 -3.38 36.78
CA LEU A 82 10.08 -3.39 37.86
C LEU A 82 9.86 -1.98 38.45
N GLU A 83 10.91 -1.17 38.54
CA GLU A 83 10.82 0.21 39.03
C GLU A 83 10.06 1.10 38.04
N LEU A 84 10.27 0.91 36.74
CA LEU A 84 9.53 1.61 35.69
C LEU A 84 8.04 1.26 35.72
N MET A 85 7.69 -0.02 35.81
CA MET A 85 6.29 -0.46 35.94
C MET A 85 5.63 0.07 37.22
N LYS A 86 6.34 0.03 38.37
CA LYS A 86 5.85 0.61 39.63
C LYS A 86 5.63 2.12 39.55
N SER A 87 6.54 2.83 38.88
CA SER A 87 6.44 4.26 38.67
C SER A 87 5.22 4.60 37.81
N TYR A 88 5.00 3.84 36.74
CA TYR A 88 3.80 3.96 35.92
C TYR A 88 2.51 3.74 36.72
N LEU A 89 2.42 2.64 37.48
CA LEU A 89 1.25 2.36 38.33
C LEU A 89 0.97 3.46 39.34
N SER A 90 2.03 3.93 40.01
CA SER A 90 1.93 5.01 41.01
C SER A 90 1.43 6.32 40.37
N GLY A 91 1.93 6.65 39.17
CA GLY A 91 1.47 7.80 38.41
C GLY A 91 0.00 7.70 38.03
N ARG A 92 -0.44 6.55 37.49
CA ARG A 92 -1.84 6.29 37.15
C ARG A 92 -2.75 6.33 38.37
N GLN A 93 -2.32 5.78 39.51
CA GLN A 93 -3.10 5.80 40.74
C GLN A 93 -3.30 7.23 41.28
N GLN A 94 -2.29 8.10 41.15
CA GLN A 94 -2.39 9.51 41.57
C GLN A 94 -3.31 10.33 40.65
N GLN A 95 -3.39 9.96 39.37
CA GLN A 95 -4.21 10.63 38.36
C GLN A 95 -5.61 10.03 38.23
N CYS A 96 -5.86 8.88 38.87
CA CYS A 96 -7.09 8.11 38.74
C CYS A 96 -8.33 8.93 39.13
N SER A 97 -9.27 8.98 38.21
CA SER A 97 -10.59 9.60 38.37
C SER A 97 -11.74 8.60 38.45
N GLY A 98 -11.46 7.30 38.27
CA GLY A 98 -12.46 6.23 38.13
C GLY A 98 -13.22 5.84 39.41
N GLY A 99 -12.93 6.45 40.57
CA GLY A 99 -13.69 6.22 41.81
C GLY A 99 -13.77 4.73 42.21
N ASP A 100 -15.00 4.22 42.37
CA ASP A 100 -15.30 2.81 42.68
C ASP A 100 -15.19 1.86 41.47
N ARG A 101 -15.20 2.41 40.25
CA ARG A 101 -15.06 1.64 38.99
C ARG A 101 -13.62 1.18 38.71
N GLY A 102 -12.64 1.74 39.41
CA GLY A 102 -11.23 1.34 39.28
C GLY A 102 -10.47 2.09 38.18
N PHE A 103 -9.21 1.69 38.00
CA PHE A 103 -8.37 2.15 36.89
C PHE A 103 -7.67 0.97 36.24
N GLY A 104 -7.24 1.14 34.99
CA GLY A 104 -6.59 0.07 34.27
C GLY A 104 -5.77 0.55 33.09
N VAL A 105 -5.18 -0.40 32.40
CA VAL A 105 -4.51 -0.16 31.13
C VAL A 105 -4.74 -1.34 30.20
N LYS A 106 -4.71 -1.04 28.90
CA LYS A 106 -4.73 -2.03 27.84
C LYS A 106 -3.46 -1.92 27.01
N ASP A 107 -2.82 -3.05 26.78
CA ASP A 107 -1.84 -3.25 25.71
C ASP A 107 -1.78 -4.76 25.40
N PRO A 108 -1.98 -5.20 24.14
CA PRO A 108 -1.80 -6.59 23.76
C PRO A 108 -0.41 -7.14 24.11
N ARG A 109 0.65 -6.32 24.07
CA ARG A 109 2.03 -6.72 24.41
C ARG A 109 2.23 -7.05 25.88
N ALA A 110 1.36 -6.53 26.77
CA ALA A 110 1.46 -6.78 28.20
C ALA A 110 1.37 -8.27 28.56
N VAL A 111 0.77 -9.09 27.68
CA VAL A 111 0.70 -10.55 27.80
C VAL A 111 2.10 -11.19 27.92
N LEU A 112 3.14 -10.56 27.37
CA LEU A 112 4.52 -11.04 27.45
C LEU A 112 5.15 -10.80 28.84
N PHE A 113 4.55 -9.92 29.65
CA PHE A 113 5.13 -9.39 30.90
C PHE A 113 4.19 -9.56 32.11
N LEU A 114 3.23 -10.50 32.07
CA LEU A 114 2.21 -10.66 33.11
C LEU A 114 2.78 -10.90 34.52
N ASP A 115 3.82 -11.72 34.64
CA ASP A 115 4.50 -11.98 35.92
C ASP A 115 5.16 -10.70 36.48
N ASN A 116 5.71 -9.84 35.61
CA ASN A 116 6.35 -8.59 36.01
C ASN A 116 5.32 -7.55 36.45
N TRP A 117 4.17 -7.46 35.75
CA TRP A 117 3.05 -6.64 36.18
C TRP A 117 2.46 -7.10 37.51
N TYR A 118 2.37 -8.41 37.74
CA TYR A 118 1.97 -8.97 39.05
C TYR A 118 2.91 -8.50 40.16
N GLN A 119 4.23 -8.58 39.94
CA GLN A 119 5.24 -8.13 40.89
C GLN A 119 5.21 -6.61 41.10
N ALA A 120 5.04 -5.83 40.04
CA ALA A 120 4.98 -4.38 40.11
C ALA A 120 3.76 -3.89 40.90
N ALA A 121 2.61 -4.55 40.74
CA ALA A 121 1.38 -4.27 41.48
C ALA A 121 1.38 -4.84 42.91
N ASN A 122 2.48 -5.45 43.38
CA ASN A 122 2.54 -6.19 44.65
C ASN A 122 1.40 -7.22 44.80
N GLY A 123 1.01 -7.84 43.69
CA GLY A 123 -0.10 -8.77 43.59
C GLY A 123 -1.50 -8.14 43.56
N ASP A 124 -1.67 -6.83 43.74
CA ASP A 124 -2.98 -6.18 43.66
C ASP A 124 -3.34 -5.76 42.22
N ILE A 125 -3.56 -6.77 41.38
CA ILE A 125 -3.90 -6.64 39.97
C ILE A 125 -5.03 -7.61 39.64
N ARG A 126 -5.91 -7.25 38.70
CA ARG A 126 -6.82 -8.18 38.03
C ARG A 126 -6.50 -8.23 36.55
N PHE A 127 -6.24 -9.43 36.06
CA PHE A 127 -5.97 -9.68 34.66
C PHE A 127 -7.29 -9.91 33.93
N ILE A 128 -7.49 -9.21 32.82
CA ILE A 128 -8.59 -9.41 31.89
C ILE A 128 -7.95 -9.90 30.60
N LEU A 129 -7.86 -11.23 30.46
CA LEU A 129 -7.14 -11.90 29.38
C LEU A 129 -8.14 -12.37 28.32
N VAL A 130 -8.08 -11.73 27.16
CA VAL A 130 -8.99 -12.01 26.04
C VAL A 130 -8.23 -12.80 24.99
N TYR A 131 -8.69 -14.02 24.69
CA TYR A 131 -8.18 -14.79 23.58
C TYR A 131 -9.20 -14.88 22.45
N ARG A 132 -8.71 -15.24 21.27
CA ARG A 132 -9.53 -15.53 20.09
C ARG A 132 -8.99 -16.78 19.45
N HIS A 133 -9.87 -17.58 18.83
CA HIS A 133 -9.46 -18.75 18.10
C HIS A 133 -8.31 -18.42 17.13
N TRP A 134 -7.23 -19.20 17.18
CA TRP A 134 -5.98 -18.90 16.47
C TRP A 134 -6.16 -18.61 14.97
N LYS A 135 -6.99 -19.43 14.27
CA LYS A 135 -7.32 -19.25 12.85
C LYS A 135 -7.86 -17.84 12.56
N PHE A 136 -8.80 -17.36 13.37
CA PHE A 136 -9.35 -16.02 13.23
C PHE A 136 -8.36 -14.92 13.62
N ALA A 137 -7.54 -15.15 14.65
CA ALA A 137 -6.52 -14.20 15.06
C ALA A 137 -5.45 -13.98 13.96
N VAL A 138 -4.91 -15.07 13.41
CA VAL A 138 -3.96 -15.06 12.29
C VAL A 138 -4.61 -14.45 11.05
N SER A 139 -5.81 -14.89 10.68
CA SER A 139 -6.56 -14.34 9.54
C SER A 139 -6.80 -12.83 9.66
N SER A 140 -7.11 -12.34 10.86
CA SER A 140 -7.31 -10.91 11.12
C SER A 140 -6.03 -10.08 10.94
N LEU A 141 -4.87 -10.63 11.27
CA LEU A 141 -3.57 -9.98 11.00
C LEU A 141 -3.31 -9.91 9.49
N LEU A 142 -3.43 -11.04 8.78
CA LEU A 142 -3.23 -11.09 7.33
C LEU A 142 -4.19 -10.14 6.60
N LYS A 143 -5.48 -10.13 6.97
CA LYS A 143 -6.48 -9.21 6.42
C LYS A 143 -6.13 -7.73 6.66
N ARG A 144 -5.55 -7.39 7.81
CA ARG A 144 -5.11 -6.03 8.12
C ARG A 144 -3.92 -5.64 7.23
N HIS A 145 -2.90 -6.48 7.17
CA HIS A 145 -1.68 -6.19 6.43
C HIS A 145 -1.93 -6.12 4.91
N SER A 146 -2.84 -6.96 4.39
CA SER A 146 -3.24 -6.90 2.97
C SER A 146 -4.03 -5.63 2.64
N ARG A 147 -4.76 -5.06 3.62
CA ARG A 147 -5.39 -3.75 3.46
C ARG A 147 -4.35 -2.63 3.49
N ASN A 148 -3.36 -2.71 4.38
CA ASN A 148 -2.31 -1.69 4.49
C ASN A 148 -1.52 -1.53 3.18
N VAL A 149 -1.20 -2.62 2.48
CA VAL A 149 -0.48 -2.52 1.19
C VAL A 149 -1.30 -1.82 0.11
N LEU A 150 -2.64 -1.84 0.19
CA LEU A 150 -3.53 -1.14 -0.75
C LEU A 150 -3.60 0.38 -0.51
N GLN A 151 -3.21 0.85 0.66
CA GLN A 151 -3.20 2.28 1.03
C GLN A 151 -1.94 3.01 0.57
N SER A 152 -1.16 2.39 -0.32
CA SER A 152 0.02 2.99 -0.91
C SER A 152 0.19 2.53 -2.36
N HIS A 153 0.87 3.37 -3.13
CA HIS A 153 1.33 3.07 -4.50
C HIS A 153 2.83 2.75 -4.53
N GLU A 154 3.48 2.71 -3.36
CA GLU A 154 4.88 2.31 -3.19
C GLU A 154 5.08 0.83 -3.54
N ALA A 155 6.25 0.48 -4.08
CA ALA A 155 6.61 -0.89 -4.43
C ALA A 155 6.62 -1.79 -3.17
N LEU A 156 6.10 -3.03 -3.30
CA LEU A 156 5.99 -3.98 -2.20
C LEU A 156 7.33 -4.35 -1.55
N ILE A 157 8.44 -4.31 -2.31
CA ILE A 157 9.80 -4.54 -1.80
C ILE A 157 10.23 -3.54 -0.71
N HIS A 158 9.62 -2.35 -0.67
CA HIS A 158 9.87 -1.33 0.36
C HIS A 158 8.92 -1.47 1.56
N ARG A 159 7.87 -2.29 1.43
CA ARG A 159 6.81 -2.51 2.44
C ARG A 159 7.09 -3.78 3.26
N ARG A 160 8.32 -3.94 3.74
CA ARG A 160 8.78 -5.17 4.41
C ARG A 160 7.94 -5.55 5.63
N GLU A 161 7.56 -4.57 6.44
CA GLU A 161 6.72 -4.79 7.63
C GLU A 161 5.32 -5.27 7.26
N ASP A 162 4.73 -4.73 6.20
CA ASP A 162 3.41 -5.17 5.75
C ASP A 162 3.48 -6.57 5.13
N MET A 163 4.57 -6.91 4.45
CA MET A 163 4.75 -8.21 3.79
C MET A 163 5.28 -9.33 4.71
N ALA A 164 5.69 -9.00 5.93
CA ALA A 164 6.42 -9.90 6.84
C ALA A 164 5.71 -11.25 7.07
N PHE A 165 4.39 -11.26 7.21
CA PHE A 165 3.61 -12.47 7.50
C PHE A 165 3.50 -13.46 6.32
N TRP A 166 3.75 -13.01 5.09
CA TRP A 166 3.86 -13.89 3.93
C TRP A 166 5.31 -14.30 3.66
N GLN A 167 6.27 -13.44 4.00
CA GLN A 167 7.69 -13.78 3.94
C GLN A 167 8.10 -14.80 5.02
N GLN A 168 7.41 -14.78 6.16
CA GLN A 168 7.57 -15.73 7.27
C GLN A 168 6.20 -16.29 7.65
N PRO A 169 5.69 -17.30 6.91
CA PRO A 169 4.36 -17.86 7.10
C PRO A 169 3.97 -18.20 8.53
N GLU A 170 4.88 -18.79 9.31
CA GLU A 170 4.60 -19.21 10.68
C GLU A 170 4.53 -18.06 11.70
N LEU A 171 4.99 -16.85 11.35
CA LEU A 171 5.23 -15.75 12.30
C LEU A 171 3.98 -15.41 13.12
N ALA A 172 2.84 -15.16 12.47
CA ALA A 172 1.60 -14.81 13.15
C ALA A 172 1.09 -15.93 14.08
N ALA A 173 1.23 -17.18 13.66
CA ALA A 173 0.81 -18.35 14.45
C ALA A 173 1.73 -18.55 15.67
N LYS A 174 3.05 -18.38 15.50
CA LYS A 174 4.03 -18.40 16.60
C LYS A 174 3.77 -17.30 17.62
N MET A 175 3.53 -16.06 17.17
CA MET A 175 3.18 -14.96 18.08
C MET A 175 1.89 -15.25 18.87
N TRP A 176 0.88 -15.85 18.21
CA TRP A 176 -0.35 -16.27 18.89
C TRP A 176 -0.09 -17.35 19.94
N LEU A 177 0.73 -18.35 19.62
CA LEU A 177 1.12 -19.42 20.56
C LEU A 177 1.76 -18.85 21.81
N VAL A 178 2.73 -17.95 21.67
CA VAL A 178 3.41 -17.30 22.81
C VAL A 178 2.41 -16.59 23.71
N ALA A 179 1.52 -15.78 23.13
CA ALA A 179 0.51 -15.08 23.90
C ALA A 179 -0.44 -16.05 24.62
N ALA A 180 -0.91 -17.09 23.93
CA ALA A 180 -1.79 -18.12 24.48
C ALA A 180 -1.14 -18.87 25.66
N GLU A 181 0.11 -19.30 25.51
CA GLU A 181 0.87 -19.98 26.55
C GLU A 181 1.12 -19.08 27.77
N LYS A 182 1.40 -17.79 27.56
CA LYS A 182 1.53 -16.81 28.66
C LYS A 182 0.21 -16.59 29.40
N MET A 183 -0.93 -16.55 28.69
CA MET A 183 -2.26 -16.45 29.31
C MET A 183 -2.57 -17.70 30.16
N LEU A 184 -2.31 -18.89 29.62
CA LEU A 184 -2.48 -20.17 30.35
C LEU A 184 -1.62 -20.23 31.62
N ALA A 185 -0.35 -19.81 31.51
CA ALA A 185 0.56 -19.78 32.65
C ALA A 185 0.09 -18.79 33.74
N CYS A 186 -0.40 -17.61 33.34
CA CYS A 186 -0.93 -16.60 34.25
C CYS A 186 -2.20 -17.10 34.96
N PHE A 187 -3.14 -17.67 34.21
CA PHE A 187 -4.38 -18.24 34.77
C PHE A 187 -4.07 -19.37 35.77
N SER A 188 -3.12 -20.26 35.43
CA SER A 188 -2.70 -21.35 36.30
C SER A 188 -2.07 -20.86 37.61
N LYS A 189 -1.29 -19.78 37.57
CA LYS A 189 -0.65 -19.19 38.76
C LYS A 189 -1.62 -18.37 39.62
N HIS A 190 -2.57 -17.67 38.98
CA HIS A 190 -3.43 -16.67 39.63
C HIS A 190 -4.90 -16.79 39.17
N PRO A 191 -5.57 -17.94 39.39
CA PRO A 191 -6.92 -18.18 38.88
C PRO A 191 -7.97 -17.22 39.44
N ASP A 192 -7.85 -16.86 40.73
CA ASP A 192 -8.79 -15.95 41.41
C ASP A 192 -8.63 -14.47 41.00
N LYS A 193 -7.54 -14.14 40.28
CA LYS A 193 -7.23 -12.78 39.82
C LYS A 193 -7.28 -12.63 38.31
N THR A 194 -7.50 -13.71 37.58
CA THR A 194 -7.44 -13.73 36.12
C THR A 194 -8.80 -14.09 35.56
N LEU A 195 -9.44 -13.15 34.86
CA LEU A 195 -10.60 -13.41 34.03
C LEU A 195 -10.10 -13.82 32.63
N LEU A 196 -10.31 -15.07 32.25
CA LEU A 196 -9.89 -15.63 30.95
C LEU A 196 -11.12 -16.00 30.12
N PHE A 197 -11.26 -15.45 28.91
CA PHE A 197 -12.41 -15.74 28.06
C PHE A 197 -12.10 -15.55 26.57
N GLU A 198 -12.87 -16.25 25.73
CA GLU A 198 -12.83 -16.05 24.28
C GLU A 198 -13.57 -14.76 23.89
N GLN A 199 -13.09 -14.03 22.89
CA GLN A 199 -13.70 -12.82 22.36
C GLN A 199 -15.22 -12.94 22.13
N SER A 200 -15.69 -14.07 21.59
CA SER A 200 -17.10 -14.37 21.35
C SER A 200 -17.95 -14.31 22.62
N ALA A 201 -17.41 -14.74 23.78
CA ALA A 201 -18.12 -14.69 25.05
C ALA A 201 -18.49 -13.27 25.48
N PHE A 202 -17.68 -12.27 25.12
CA PHE A 202 -17.97 -10.86 25.39
C PHE A 202 -19.23 -10.37 24.64
N VAL A 203 -19.52 -10.97 23.50
CA VAL A 203 -20.66 -10.63 22.64
C VAL A 203 -21.87 -11.49 22.99
N ASP A 204 -21.69 -12.81 23.02
CA ASP A 204 -22.79 -13.78 23.09
C ASP A 204 -23.23 -14.06 24.54
N GLN A 205 -22.35 -13.86 25.51
CA GLN A 205 -22.55 -14.23 26.92
C GLN A 205 -22.11 -13.11 27.89
N ASN A 206 -22.29 -11.84 27.51
CA ASN A 206 -21.79 -10.68 28.28
C ASN A 206 -22.28 -10.66 29.73
N ASN A 207 -23.54 -11.02 29.99
CA ASN A 207 -24.10 -11.06 31.35
C ASN A 207 -23.36 -12.09 32.23
N THR A 208 -23.23 -13.33 31.74
CA THR A 208 -22.48 -14.39 32.43
C THR A 208 -21.03 -13.98 32.68
N LEU A 209 -20.40 -13.32 31.71
CA LEU A 209 -19.04 -12.81 31.85
C LEU A 209 -18.93 -11.75 32.95
N CYS A 210 -19.87 -10.82 33.04
CA CYS A 210 -19.90 -9.80 34.09
C CYS A 210 -20.11 -10.43 35.48
N ASP A 211 -20.95 -11.45 35.59
CA ASP A 211 -21.20 -12.16 36.86
C ASP A 211 -19.92 -12.85 37.36
N ILE A 212 -19.19 -13.55 36.48
CA ILE A 212 -17.93 -14.20 36.84
C ILE A 212 -16.84 -13.17 37.13
N ALA A 213 -16.76 -12.08 36.35
CA ALA A 213 -15.80 -10.99 36.60
C ALA A 213 -15.95 -10.42 38.02
N ALA A 214 -17.18 -10.27 38.51
CA ALA A 214 -17.47 -9.81 39.87
C ALA A 214 -16.85 -10.74 40.94
N THR A 215 -16.91 -12.06 40.74
CA THR A 215 -16.29 -13.03 41.66
C THR A 215 -14.77 -12.90 41.75
N LYS A 216 -14.14 -12.35 40.71
CA LYS A 216 -12.69 -12.12 40.65
C LYS A 216 -12.30 -10.72 41.10
N GLY A 217 -13.24 -9.92 41.63
CA GLY A 217 -12.98 -8.56 42.09
C GLY A 217 -12.83 -7.53 40.96
N ILE A 218 -13.38 -7.81 39.78
CA ILE A 218 -13.60 -6.83 38.72
C ILE A 218 -15.02 -6.27 38.90
N HIS A 219 -15.18 -4.96 38.85
CA HIS A 219 -16.51 -4.37 39.03
C HIS A 219 -17.50 -4.89 37.97
N SER A 220 -18.68 -5.37 38.37
CA SER A 220 -19.62 -6.08 37.48
C SER A 220 -20.02 -5.25 36.26
N ALA A 221 -20.21 -3.95 36.44
CA ALA A 221 -20.56 -3.03 35.35
C ALA A 221 -19.35 -2.55 34.53
N ALA A 222 -18.11 -2.95 34.83
CA ALA A 222 -16.94 -2.53 34.05
C ALA A 222 -16.91 -3.16 32.65
N LEU A 223 -17.48 -4.36 32.49
CA LEU A 223 -17.44 -5.15 31.25
C LEU A 223 -18.76 -5.17 30.48
N THR A 224 -19.74 -4.34 30.89
CA THR A 224 -21.05 -4.29 30.24
C THR A 224 -20.92 -3.83 28.79
N SER A 225 -21.42 -4.63 27.84
CA SER A 225 -21.41 -4.30 26.43
C SER A 225 -22.65 -3.50 26.05
N ASN A 226 -22.49 -2.20 25.77
CA ASN A 226 -23.60 -1.31 25.43
C ASN A 226 -23.81 -1.14 23.91
N SER A 227 -22.76 -1.31 23.12
CA SER A 227 -22.84 -1.24 21.65
C SER A 227 -21.80 -2.15 20.99
N PHE A 228 -22.28 -3.11 20.20
CA PHE A 228 -21.42 -3.98 19.40
C PHE A 228 -21.97 -4.07 17.97
N ASP A 229 -21.09 -3.93 16.98
CA ASP A 229 -21.43 -4.12 15.57
C ASP A 229 -21.02 -5.56 15.17
N PRO A 230 -21.97 -6.49 14.98
CA PRO A 230 -21.67 -7.88 14.62
C PRO A 230 -20.91 -8.02 13.30
N SER A 231 -20.94 -7.00 12.42
CA SER A 231 -20.19 -7.01 11.17
C SER A 231 -18.67 -6.97 11.36
N LEU A 232 -18.19 -6.64 12.57
CA LEU A 232 -16.77 -6.65 12.92
C LEU A 232 -16.21 -8.07 13.19
N MET A 233 -17.07 -9.07 13.34
CA MET A 233 -16.65 -10.47 13.51
C MET A 233 -16.38 -11.13 12.17
N GLN A 234 -15.26 -11.83 12.07
CA GLN A 234 -14.99 -12.70 10.92
C GLN A 234 -15.84 -13.98 11.02
N LYS A 235 -16.39 -14.41 9.89
CA LYS A 235 -17.25 -15.60 9.80
C LYS A 235 -16.49 -16.85 9.35
N ASP A 236 -15.49 -16.64 8.51
CA ASP A 236 -14.67 -17.69 7.91
C ASP A 236 -13.20 -17.27 7.85
N VAL A 237 -12.38 -18.23 7.47
CA VAL A 237 -10.98 -18.03 7.14
C VAL A 237 -10.63 -18.73 5.81
N PRO A 238 -9.68 -18.20 5.02
CA PRO A 238 -9.29 -18.85 3.77
C PRO A 238 -8.54 -20.17 3.98
N GLU A 239 -8.81 -21.14 3.11
CA GLU A 239 -8.01 -22.37 2.98
C GLU A 239 -6.55 -22.05 2.64
N SER A 240 -6.32 -21.07 1.75
CA SER A 240 -4.98 -20.62 1.33
C SER A 240 -4.07 -20.21 2.49
N MET A 241 -4.63 -19.67 3.59
CA MET A 241 -3.87 -19.37 4.80
C MET A 241 -3.47 -20.64 5.57
N LEU A 242 -4.35 -21.65 5.63
CA LEU A 242 -4.06 -22.91 6.30
C LEU A 242 -3.03 -23.73 5.52
N ASP A 243 -3.08 -23.66 4.19
CA ASP A 243 -2.14 -24.32 3.28
C ASP A 243 -0.74 -23.73 3.37
N MET A 244 -0.65 -22.43 3.64
CA MET A 244 0.62 -21.72 3.83
C MET A 244 1.36 -22.14 5.12
N LEU A 245 0.64 -22.70 6.11
CA LEU A 245 1.18 -23.01 7.43
C LEU A 245 1.62 -24.48 7.55
N PRO A 246 2.80 -24.76 8.17
CA PRO A 246 3.22 -26.13 8.48
C PRO A 246 2.23 -26.86 9.39
N ASP A 247 2.04 -28.17 9.16
CA ASP A 247 1.12 -29.00 9.95
C ASP A 247 1.46 -29.06 11.44
N GLU A 248 2.74 -29.04 11.80
CA GLU A 248 3.20 -29.02 13.19
C GLU A 248 2.72 -27.76 13.92
N ILE A 249 2.86 -26.59 13.30
CA ILE A 249 2.41 -25.32 13.87
C ILE A 249 0.88 -25.31 14.03
N LYS A 250 0.15 -25.80 13.02
CA LYS A 250 -1.32 -25.93 13.08
C LYS A 250 -1.75 -26.83 14.23
N ALA A 251 -1.12 -27.99 14.37
CA ALA A 251 -1.42 -28.95 15.45
C ALA A 251 -1.15 -28.35 16.84
N ARG A 252 -0.02 -27.65 17.01
CA ARG A 252 0.30 -26.98 18.28
C ARG A 252 -0.70 -25.87 18.59
N CYS A 253 -1.06 -25.04 17.61
CA CYS A 253 -2.07 -24.00 17.77
C CYS A 253 -3.42 -24.59 18.19
N GLU A 254 -3.87 -25.67 17.55
CA GLU A 254 -5.13 -26.33 17.91
C GLU A 254 -5.11 -26.89 19.33
N ALA A 255 -4.01 -27.54 19.73
CA ALA A 255 -3.85 -28.08 21.08
C ALA A 255 -3.86 -27.00 22.16
N VAL A 256 -3.13 -25.90 21.97
CA VAL A 256 -3.12 -24.76 22.91
C VAL A 256 -4.48 -24.05 22.93
N ASN A 257 -5.15 -23.95 21.78
CA ASN A 257 -6.49 -23.36 21.70
C ASN A 257 -7.52 -24.19 22.49
N GLN A 258 -7.44 -25.53 22.41
CA GLN A 258 -8.29 -26.41 23.21
C GLN A 258 -8.04 -26.21 24.72
N GLN A 259 -6.78 -26.08 25.15
CA GLN A 259 -6.47 -25.81 26.55
C GLN A 259 -7.06 -24.48 27.05
N LEU A 260 -7.00 -23.43 26.22
CA LEU A 260 -7.65 -22.15 26.53
C LEU A 260 -9.17 -22.32 26.67
N GLN A 261 -9.81 -23.07 25.78
CA GLN A 261 -11.24 -23.33 25.82
C GLN A 261 -11.67 -24.13 27.06
N ASP A 262 -10.88 -25.13 27.45
CA ASP A 262 -11.16 -25.98 28.60
C ASP A 262 -11.03 -25.21 29.93
N LEU A 263 -10.16 -24.19 29.97
CA LEU A 263 -9.89 -23.38 31.16
C LEU A 263 -10.62 -22.02 31.19
N ALA A 264 -11.23 -21.60 30.08
CA ALA A 264 -11.93 -20.32 30.00
C ALA A 264 -13.04 -20.23 31.05
N ASP A 265 -13.12 -19.08 31.73
CA ASP A 265 -14.16 -18.80 32.72
C ASP A 265 -15.56 -18.78 32.09
N VAL A 266 -15.65 -18.33 30.84
CA VAL A 266 -16.89 -18.37 30.04
C VAL A 266 -16.59 -19.06 28.71
N SER A 267 -17.26 -20.19 28.48
CA SER A 267 -17.10 -20.97 27.26
C SER A 267 -18.13 -20.55 26.21
N ALA A 268 -17.66 -19.94 25.13
CA ALA A 268 -18.44 -19.60 23.94
C ALA A 268 -17.65 -19.95 22.66
N PRO A 269 -17.35 -21.25 22.44
CA PRO A 269 -16.38 -21.66 21.43
C PRO A 269 -16.79 -21.21 20.02
N SER A 270 -15.92 -20.46 19.35
CA SER A 270 -16.18 -20.02 17.98
C SER A 270 -16.21 -21.20 17.01
N LYS A 271 -17.20 -21.22 16.12
CA LYS A 271 -17.22 -22.14 14.97
C LYS A 271 -16.41 -21.52 13.83
N VAL A 272 -15.27 -22.11 13.51
CA VAL A 272 -14.42 -21.63 12.40
C VAL A 272 -14.82 -22.33 11.11
N ALA A 273 -15.44 -21.60 10.19
CA ALA A 273 -15.66 -22.05 8.82
C ALA A 273 -14.44 -21.74 7.94
N THR A 274 -14.23 -22.53 6.90
CA THR A 274 -13.27 -22.23 5.84
C THR A 274 -13.98 -21.72 4.59
N ARG A 275 -13.31 -20.86 3.82
CA ARG A 275 -13.73 -20.44 2.48
C ARG A 275 -12.68 -20.83 1.45
N SER A 276 -13.14 -21.10 0.23
CA SER A 276 -12.26 -21.37 -0.90
C SER A 276 -11.45 -20.13 -1.29
N CYS A 277 -10.34 -20.38 -1.99
CA CYS A 277 -9.51 -19.35 -2.57
C CYS A 277 -10.29 -18.51 -3.60
N HIS A 278 -9.96 -17.22 -3.73
CA HIS A 278 -10.53 -16.36 -4.76
C HIS A 278 -10.23 -16.87 -6.18
N SER A 279 -11.20 -16.79 -7.10
CA SER A 279 -11.11 -17.36 -8.45
C SER A 279 -9.93 -16.84 -9.29
N LEU A 280 -9.58 -15.57 -9.12
CA LEU A 280 -8.42 -14.94 -9.79
C LEU A 280 -7.04 -15.46 -9.36
N VAL A 281 -6.94 -16.14 -8.21
CA VAL A 281 -5.63 -16.46 -7.63
C VAL A 281 -4.85 -17.41 -8.53
N GLU A 282 -5.49 -18.44 -9.09
CA GLU A 282 -4.80 -19.37 -10.00
C GLU A 282 -4.26 -18.66 -11.25
N THR A 283 -5.07 -17.78 -11.85
CA THR A 283 -4.66 -17.01 -13.02
C THR A 283 -3.48 -16.09 -12.70
N LEU A 284 -3.50 -15.43 -11.55
CA LEU A 284 -2.43 -14.52 -11.12
C LEU A 284 -1.15 -15.27 -10.74
N VAL A 285 -1.25 -16.43 -10.11
CA VAL A 285 -0.10 -17.28 -9.80
C VAL A 285 0.56 -17.76 -11.09
N ASN A 286 -0.23 -18.25 -12.06
CA ASN A 286 0.31 -18.74 -13.33
C ASN A 286 1.01 -17.64 -14.15
N THR A 287 0.45 -16.43 -14.17
CA THR A 287 1.04 -15.28 -14.91
C THR A 287 2.30 -14.75 -14.24
N THR A 288 2.30 -14.62 -12.91
CA THR A 288 3.51 -14.19 -12.17
C THR A 288 4.66 -15.19 -12.26
N LEU A 289 4.40 -16.47 -12.54
CA LEU A 289 5.40 -17.51 -12.77
C LEU A 289 5.98 -17.52 -14.20
N GLN A 290 5.27 -17.00 -15.20
CA GLN A 290 5.73 -17.00 -16.60
C GLN A 290 6.75 -15.88 -16.89
N GLY A 291 6.77 -14.80 -16.10
CA GLY A 291 7.72 -13.68 -16.24
C GLY A 291 9.19 -14.02 -15.97
N THR A 292 9.53 -15.25 -15.60
CA THR A 292 10.91 -15.68 -15.30
C THR A 292 11.64 -16.37 -16.46
N GLU A 293 11.03 -16.60 -17.63
CA GLU A 293 11.65 -17.40 -18.70
C GLU A 293 12.36 -16.63 -19.83
N GLU A 294 12.26 -15.29 -19.95
CA GLU A 294 13.01 -14.55 -20.98
C GLU A 294 14.10 -13.61 -20.42
N THR A 295 15.35 -14.05 -20.63
CA THR A 295 16.64 -13.34 -20.50
C THR A 295 17.29 -13.26 -19.10
N VAL A 296 18.04 -14.31 -18.75
CA VAL A 296 19.52 -14.38 -18.71
C VAL A 296 19.85 -15.74 -18.11
N GLY A 297 20.58 -16.58 -18.85
CA GLY A 297 21.07 -17.86 -18.34
C GLY A 297 21.90 -17.67 -17.08
N VAL A 298 21.36 -18.09 -15.94
CA VAL A 298 22.10 -18.40 -14.72
C VAL A 298 21.50 -19.69 -14.20
N ASP A 299 22.38 -20.65 -13.92
CA ASP A 299 22.09 -22.05 -13.61
C ASP A 299 20.94 -22.23 -12.61
N GLN A 300 20.00 -23.10 -12.98
CA GLN A 300 19.04 -23.71 -12.07
C GLN A 300 19.81 -24.58 -11.07
N GLU A 301 19.78 -24.21 -9.78
CA GLU A 301 20.07 -25.16 -8.70
C GLU A 301 18.87 -25.28 -7.76
N ASP A 302 18.56 -26.55 -7.48
CA ASP A 302 17.41 -27.10 -6.79
C ASP A 302 17.02 -26.39 -5.48
N SER A 303 15.78 -25.93 -5.41
CA SER A 303 15.11 -25.50 -4.19
C SER A 303 14.74 -26.72 -3.32
N THR A 304 15.67 -27.19 -2.50
CA THR A 304 15.39 -28.05 -1.35
C THR A 304 15.83 -27.35 -0.06
N HIS A 305 14.93 -26.53 0.51
CA HIS A 305 15.16 -25.91 1.82
C HIS A 305 14.95 -26.93 2.96
N TYR A 306 15.99 -27.71 3.24
CA TYR A 306 16.21 -28.26 4.58
C TYR A 306 16.63 -27.11 5.51
N GLN A 307 16.04 -27.01 6.70
CA GLN A 307 16.60 -26.22 7.80
C GLN A 307 18.01 -26.75 8.11
N ARG A 308 19.05 -26.11 7.56
CA ARG A 308 20.43 -26.42 7.90
C ARG A 308 20.77 -25.75 9.23
N GLU A 309 21.30 -26.51 10.18
CA GLU A 309 21.81 -25.98 11.46
C GLU A 309 22.83 -24.86 11.22
N LYS A 310 22.81 -23.83 12.08
CA LYS A 310 23.81 -22.75 12.03
C LYS A 310 25.23 -23.33 12.14
N LEU A 311 26.14 -22.88 11.30
CA LEU A 311 27.54 -23.29 11.28
C LEU A 311 28.25 -22.80 12.55
N GLN A 312 28.62 -23.75 13.41
CA GLN A 312 29.30 -23.49 14.68
C GLN A 312 30.83 -23.46 14.52
N PHE A 313 31.45 -22.44 15.09
CA PHE A 313 32.91 -22.25 15.08
C PHE A 313 33.51 -22.16 16.48
N ALA A 314 32.77 -22.59 17.50
CA ALA A 314 33.14 -22.42 18.91
C ALA A 314 34.49 -23.06 19.30
N SER A 315 34.89 -24.13 18.62
CA SER A 315 36.14 -24.87 18.86
C SER A 315 37.36 -24.32 18.11
N LYS A 316 37.21 -23.26 17.29
CA LYS A 316 38.29 -22.71 16.46
C LYS A 316 38.70 -21.32 16.90
N THR A 317 39.96 -20.94 16.70
CA THR A 317 40.39 -19.54 16.89
C THR A 317 39.72 -18.62 15.86
N PRO A 318 39.60 -17.30 16.13
CA PRO A 318 39.01 -16.36 15.17
C PRO A 318 39.66 -16.39 13.78
N SER A 319 40.98 -16.36 13.72
CA SER A 319 41.75 -16.49 12.48
C SER A 319 41.45 -17.78 11.69
N GLU A 320 41.41 -18.94 12.36
CA GLU A 320 41.11 -20.22 11.70
C GLU A 320 39.68 -20.26 11.17
N ALA A 321 38.71 -19.75 11.94
CA ALA A 321 37.32 -19.73 11.53
C ALA A 321 37.10 -18.79 10.34
N ILE A 322 37.68 -17.59 10.34
CA ILE A 322 37.61 -16.64 9.22
C ILE A 322 38.22 -17.26 7.95
N ALA A 323 39.35 -17.97 8.07
CA ALA A 323 39.98 -18.65 6.94
C ALA A 323 39.08 -19.74 6.34
N ILE A 324 38.27 -20.41 7.16
CA ILE A 324 37.27 -21.39 6.70
C ILE A 324 36.07 -20.66 6.07
N MET A 325 35.54 -19.64 6.74
CA MET A 325 34.39 -18.86 6.25
C MET A 325 34.63 -18.26 4.87
N LYS A 326 35.84 -17.77 4.61
CA LYS A 326 36.22 -17.24 3.29
C LYS A 326 36.20 -18.28 2.16
N LYS A 327 36.32 -19.56 2.50
CA LYS A 327 36.31 -20.70 1.58
C LYS A 327 34.95 -21.39 1.48
N LEU A 328 33.96 -20.95 2.27
CA LEU A 328 32.60 -21.50 2.18
C LEU A 328 31.97 -21.12 0.84
N ASP A 329 31.23 -22.07 0.27
CA ASP A 329 30.36 -21.83 -0.86
C ASP A 329 29.33 -20.76 -0.51
N ARG A 330 28.86 -20.02 -1.53
CA ARG A 330 28.02 -18.84 -1.34
C ARG A 330 26.74 -19.16 -0.57
N ASP A 331 26.21 -20.37 -0.73
CA ASP A 331 24.96 -20.82 -0.11
C ASP A 331 25.13 -21.22 1.35
N LEU A 332 26.36 -21.43 1.82
CA LEU A 332 26.66 -21.77 3.22
C LEU A 332 26.91 -20.53 4.08
N LEU A 333 27.23 -19.39 3.46
CA LEU A 333 27.54 -18.13 4.14
C LEU A 333 26.40 -17.57 5.03
N PRO A 334 25.12 -17.64 4.63
CA PRO A 334 24.01 -17.16 5.47
C PRO A 334 23.84 -17.94 6.78
N TYR A 335 24.34 -19.18 6.85
CA TYR A 335 24.18 -20.06 8.01
C TYR A 335 25.26 -19.85 9.09
N ILE A 336 26.19 -18.91 8.90
CA ILE A 336 27.14 -18.54 9.96
C ILE A 336 26.37 -18.01 11.17
N ASP A 337 26.69 -18.50 12.37
CA ASP A 337 26.07 -18.04 13.61
C ASP A 337 26.55 -16.64 14.04
N TRP A 338 26.01 -15.60 13.42
CA TRP A 338 26.42 -14.22 13.68
C TRP A 338 26.16 -13.77 15.12
N ASP A 339 25.15 -14.31 15.79
CA ASP A 339 24.86 -13.99 17.20
C ASP A 339 25.99 -14.45 18.12
N TYR A 340 26.51 -15.66 17.89
CA TYR A 340 27.72 -16.15 18.57
C TYR A 340 28.92 -15.23 18.32
N TRP A 341 29.15 -14.84 17.07
CA TRP A 341 30.28 -13.98 16.71
C TRP A 341 30.17 -12.55 17.27
N LEU A 342 28.96 -12.03 17.39
CA LEU A 342 28.68 -10.73 17.98
C LEU A 342 29.05 -10.71 19.47
N ILE A 343 28.81 -11.77 20.22
CA ILE A 343 29.14 -11.81 21.66
C ILE A 343 30.55 -12.33 21.96
N ARG A 344 31.26 -12.89 20.97
CA ARG A 344 32.59 -13.47 21.15
C ARG A 344 33.66 -12.39 21.46
N PRO A 345 34.33 -12.43 22.62
CA PRO A 345 35.44 -11.53 22.92
C PRO A 345 36.73 -11.95 22.21
N GLY A 346 37.65 -11.00 22.00
CA GLY A 346 39.04 -11.29 21.62
C GLY A 346 39.38 -11.31 20.12
N CYS A 347 38.54 -10.75 19.25
CA CYS A 347 38.93 -10.52 17.84
C CYS A 347 39.90 -9.33 17.73
N THR A 348 40.99 -9.50 16.98
CA THR A 348 41.91 -8.42 16.63
C THR A 348 41.26 -7.40 15.68
N PRO A 349 41.86 -6.22 15.46
CA PRO A 349 41.34 -5.24 14.50
C PRO A 349 41.25 -5.80 13.08
N THR A 350 42.25 -6.57 12.66
CA THR A 350 42.29 -7.21 11.34
C THR A 350 41.19 -8.25 11.21
N GLU A 351 41.01 -9.12 12.21
CA GLU A 351 39.94 -10.13 12.20
C GLU A 351 38.54 -9.49 12.20
N SER A 352 38.37 -8.38 12.92
CA SER A 352 37.11 -7.62 12.93
C SER A 352 36.78 -7.03 11.55
N VAL A 353 37.79 -6.52 10.84
CA VAL A 353 37.61 -6.04 9.45
C VAL A 353 37.23 -7.18 8.52
N GLU A 354 37.84 -8.35 8.68
CA GLU A 354 37.54 -9.51 7.86
C GLU A 354 36.12 -10.06 8.11
N LEU A 355 35.69 -10.07 9.37
CA LEU A 355 34.32 -10.40 9.75
C LEU A 355 33.32 -9.36 9.22
N PHE A 356 33.68 -8.07 9.16
CA PHE A 356 32.87 -7.05 8.50
C PHE A 356 32.64 -7.38 7.01
N TYR A 357 33.70 -7.68 6.25
CA TYR A 357 33.54 -8.00 4.82
C TYR A 357 32.71 -9.28 4.60
N LEU A 358 32.91 -10.29 5.46
CA LEU A 358 32.08 -11.51 5.44
C LEU A 358 30.61 -11.18 5.75
N ALA A 359 30.34 -10.36 6.77
CA ALA A 359 28.98 -9.97 7.14
C ALA A 359 28.28 -9.17 6.03
N VAL A 360 29.00 -8.25 5.37
CA VAL A 360 28.49 -7.53 4.19
C VAL A 360 28.16 -8.51 3.06
N LYS A 361 29.05 -9.46 2.76
CA LYS A 361 28.82 -10.50 1.75
C LYS A 361 27.60 -11.37 2.09
N CYS A 362 27.33 -11.60 3.37
CA CYS A 362 26.18 -12.36 3.88
C CYS A 362 24.89 -11.53 4.01
N LYS A 363 24.90 -10.25 3.62
CA LYS A 363 23.77 -9.31 3.83
C LYS A 363 23.34 -9.19 5.31
N GLN A 364 24.31 -9.19 6.23
CA GLN A 364 24.10 -9.07 7.68
C GLN A 364 24.55 -7.68 8.18
N PRO A 365 23.71 -6.63 8.04
CA PRO A 365 24.11 -5.25 8.30
C PRO A 365 24.46 -4.98 9.76
N ARG A 366 23.72 -5.57 10.71
CA ARG A 366 23.99 -5.44 12.15
C ARG A 366 25.36 -6.01 12.53
N ALA A 367 25.68 -7.20 12.01
CA ALA A 367 26.98 -7.81 12.23
C ALA A 367 28.11 -6.97 11.63
N ALA A 368 27.93 -6.51 10.38
CA ALA A 368 28.89 -5.65 9.70
C ALA A 368 29.17 -4.36 10.49
N GLU A 369 28.13 -3.67 10.94
CA GLU A 369 28.25 -2.44 11.73
C GLU A 369 29.06 -2.67 13.02
N VAL A 370 28.71 -3.70 13.79
CA VAL A 370 29.38 -3.98 15.06
C VAL A 370 30.85 -4.34 14.86
N PHE A 371 31.18 -5.20 13.89
CA PHE A 371 32.57 -5.58 13.66
C PHE A 371 33.43 -4.43 13.17
N LEU A 372 32.91 -3.61 12.26
CA LEU A 372 33.66 -2.45 11.77
C LEU A 372 33.80 -1.38 12.86
N SER A 373 32.77 -1.16 13.68
CA SER A 373 32.83 -0.25 14.82
C SER A 373 33.87 -0.70 15.87
N ARG A 374 33.94 -2.00 16.15
CA ARG A 374 35.01 -2.58 17.00
C ARG A 374 36.39 -2.35 16.41
N ALA A 375 36.55 -2.54 15.09
CA ALA A 375 37.82 -2.29 14.42
C ALA A 375 38.25 -0.82 14.51
N VAL A 376 37.31 0.13 14.37
CA VAL A 376 37.52 1.57 14.50
C VAL A 376 37.97 1.95 15.92
N ILE A 377 37.32 1.39 16.95
CA ILE A 377 37.70 1.65 18.35
C ILE A 377 39.14 1.20 18.63
N MET A 378 39.55 0.07 18.05
CA MET A 378 40.90 -0.45 18.27
C MET A 378 41.98 0.22 17.41
N ARG A 379 41.62 0.67 16.20
CA ARG A 379 42.50 1.42 15.29
C ARG A 379 41.64 2.40 14.50
N ASP A 380 41.94 3.68 14.62
CA ASP A 380 41.12 4.75 14.05
C ASP A 380 41.67 5.22 12.68
N LEU A 381 41.26 4.55 11.59
CA LEU A 381 41.74 4.79 10.22
C LEU A 381 40.62 5.35 9.32
N HIS A 382 40.99 6.26 8.41
CA HIS A 382 40.02 6.94 7.51
C HIS A 382 39.19 5.97 6.64
N TRP A 383 39.79 4.88 6.15
CA TRP A 383 39.11 3.94 5.26
C TRP A 383 38.05 3.08 5.98
N GLN A 384 38.18 2.86 7.30
CA GLN A 384 37.17 2.17 8.10
C GLN A 384 35.92 3.06 8.26
N TRP A 385 36.12 4.35 8.56
CA TRP A 385 35.04 5.34 8.57
C TRP A 385 34.37 5.48 7.21
N LEU A 386 35.13 5.44 6.11
CA LEU A 386 34.58 5.42 4.75
C LEU A 386 33.68 4.19 4.53
N HIS A 387 34.10 2.98 4.93
CA HIS A 387 33.26 1.79 4.78
C HIS A 387 32.04 1.77 5.70
N LEU A 388 32.17 2.29 6.93
CA LEU A 388 31.05 2.42 7.86
C LEU A 388 30.02 3.44 7.31
N GLY A 389 30.51 4.53 6.73
CA GLY A 389 29.67 5.49 6.02
C GLY A 389 28.96 4.88 4.80
N ASN A 390 29.65 4.05 4.01
CA ASN A 390 29.04 3.33 2.89
C ASN A 390 27.94 2.37 3.35
N LEU A 391 28.16 1.66 4.46
CA LEU A 391 27.15 0.79 5.07
C LEU A 391 25.90 1.59 5.45
N TYR A 392 26.06 2.68 6.21
CA TYR A 392 24.95 3.54 6.61
C TYR A 392 24.24 4.20 5.43
N PHE A 393 24.98 4.64 4.40
CA PHE A 393 24.41 5.23 3.22
C PHE A 393 23.51 4.22 2.47
N ASN A 394 23.96 2.98 2.33
CA ASN A 394 23.19 1.90 1.71
C ASN A 394 21.95 1.50 2.53
N LEU A 395 21.99 1.69 3.86
CA LEU A 395 20.85 1.47 4.77
C LEU A 395 19.89 2.68 4.83
N GLY A 396 20.21 3.80 4.18
CA GLY A 396 19.41 5.03 4.21
C GLY A 396 19.64 5.93 5.43
N PHE A 397 20.59 5.62 6.31
CA PHE A 397 20.92 6.44 7.48
C PHE A 397 21.87 7.59 7.12
N ILE A 398 21.34 8.60 6.41
CA ILE A 398 22.11 9.69 5.81
C ILE A 398 22.93 10.49 6.85
N SER A 399 22.36 10.80 8.02
CA SER A 399 23.06 11.53 9.08
C SER A 399 24.29 10.78 9.61
N ASN A 400 24.15 9.46 9.81
CA ASN A 400 25.24 8.60 10.29
C ASN A 400 26.32 8.45 9.22
N ALA A 401 25.90 8.26 7.95
CA ALA A 401 26.81 8.21 6.82
C ALA A 401 27.63 9.51 6.68
N LYS A 402 26.95 10.66 6.79
CA LYS A 402 27.59 11.99 6.76
C LYS A 402 28.65 12.14 7.84
N HIS A 403 28.32 11.80 9.08
CA HIS A 403 29.29 11.86 10.17
C HIS A 403 30.53 11.01 9.87
N CYS A 404 30.33 9.75 9.43
CA CYS A 404 31.42 8.85 9.10
C CYS A 404 32.30 9.40 7.96
N TYR A 405 31.70 9.92 6.89
CA TYR A 405 32.47 10.50 5.78
C TYR A 405 33.20 11.79 6.18
N GLN A 406 32.65 12.60 7.08
CA GLN A 406 33.34 13.78 7.62
C GLN A 406 34.57 13.39 8.44
N VAL A 407 34.43 12.42 9.34
CA VAL A 407 35.57 11.89 10.12
C VAL A 407 36.62 11.28 9.20
N ALA A 408 36.20 10.54 8.16
CA ALA A 408 37.11 10.01 7.15
C ALA A 408 37.83 11.14 6.38
N PHE A 409 37.12 12.22 6.04
CA PHE A 409 37.65 13.36 5.31
C PHE A 409 38.66 14.17 6.13
N GLU A 410 38.38 14.41 7.42
CA GLU A 410 39.31 15.10 8.33
C GLU A 410 40.66 14.38 8.41
N LYS A 411 40.64 13.04 8.35
CA LYS A 411 41.83 12.19 8.38
C LYS A 411 42.53 12.07 7.03
N ALA A 412 41.81 12.21 5.91
CA ALA A 412 42.34 12.09 4.56
C ALA A 412 41.69 13.10 3.59
N PRO A 413 42.00 14.41 3.73
CA PRO A 413 41.27 15.49 3.03
C PRO A 413 41.52 15.53 1.51
N ASN A 414 42.56 14.87 1.02
CA ASN A 414 42.90 14.78 -0.40
C ASN A 414 42.52 13.42 -1.02
N ASN A 415 41.58 12.69 -0.42
CA ASN A 415 41.09 11.43 -0.98
C ASN A 415 39.86 11.70 -1.88
N ALA A 416 40.01 11.50 -3.19
CA ALA A 416 38.94 11.71 -4.17
C ALA A 416 37.68 10.88 -3.89
N GLY A 417 37.83 9.64 -3.41
CA GLY A 417 36.70 8.77 -3.08
C GLY A 417 35.86 9.27 -1.90
N ILE A 418 36.51 9.82 -0.86
CA ILE A 418 35.80 10.41 0.29
C ILE A 418 35.05 11.68 -0.13
N ILE A 419 35.68 12.52 -0.96
CA ILE A 419 35.06 13.75 -1.47
C ILE A 419 33.84 13.42 -2.35
N ALA A 420 33.92 12.37 -3.18
CA ALA A 420 32.78 11.88 -3.96
C ALA A 420 31.64 11.39 -3.05
N LYS A 421 31.95 10.70 -1.93
CA LYS A 421 30.93 10.30 -0.94
C LYS A 421 30.31 11.47 -0.19
N LEU A 422 31.04 12.55 0.05
CA LEU A 422 30.44 13.80 0.54
C LEU A 422 29.52 14.46 -0.50
N ALA A 423 29.80 14.30 -1.80
CA ALA A 423 28.88 14.73 -2.85
C ALA A 423 27.58 13.89 -2.87
N ASP A 424 27.67 12.58 -2.65
CA ASP A 424 26.50 11.71 -2.46
C ASP A 424 25.62 12.21 -1.30
N ILE A 425 26.21 12.62 -0.16
CA ILE A 425 25.48 13.22 0.97
C ILE A 425 24.83 14.55 0.59
N ASN A 426 25.57 15.46 -0.05
CA ASN A 426 25.01 16.74 -0.48
C ASN A 426 23.84 16.55 -1.45
N THR A 427 23.92 15.54 -2.32
CA THR A 427 22.82 15.18 -3.22
C THR A 427 21.60 14.67 -2.44
N ALA A 428 21.81 13.78 -1.47
CA ALA A 428 20.74 13.27 -0.60
C ALA A 428 20.09 14.37 0.27
N GLU A 429 20.86 15.39 0.66
CA GLU A 429 20.37 16.57 1.41
C GLU A 429 19.76 17.67 0.49
N GLY A 430 19.70 17.47 -0.83
CA GLY A 430 19.17 18.45 -1.78
C GLY A 430 20.10 19.63 -2.10
N LYS A 431 21.34 19.61 -1.60
CA LYS A 431 22.40 20.62 -1.81
C LYS A 431 23.16 20.37 -3.11
N LEU A 432 22.44 20.49 -4.22
CA LEU A 432 22.94 20.07 -5.54
C LEU A 432 24.14 20.89 -6.02
N ALA A 433 24.21 22.19 -5.66
CA ALA A 433 25.33 23.05 -6.02
C ALA A 433 26.63 22.66 -5.27
N GLU A 434 26.50 22.34 -3.99
CA GLU A 434 27.59 21.84 -3.15
C GLU A 434 28.05 20.45 -3.60
N SER A 435 27.10 19.58 -3.98
CA SER A 435 27.41 18.27 -4.57
C SER A 435 28.27 18.42 -5.84
N LYS A 436 27.86 19.29 -6.77
CA LYS A 436 28.63 19.57 -7.99
C LYS A 436 30.04 20.08 -7.67
N LYS A 437 30.19 21.00 -6.71
CA LYS A 437 31.51 21.49 -6.27
C LYS A 437 32.38 20.37 -5.70
N CYS A 438 31.82 19.46 -4.92
CA CYS A 438 32.54 18.30 -4.39
C CYS A 438 32.99 17.36 -5.51
N ILE A 439 32.13 17.08 -6.50
CA ILE A 439 32.48 16.24 -7.65
C ILE A 439 33.64 16.84 -8.45
N GLU A 440 33.59 18.13 -8.77
CA GLU A 440 34.67 18.81 -9.49
C GLU A 440 35.99 18.81 -8.69
N LYS A 441 35.91 19.00 -7.36
CA LYS A 441 37.07 18.88 -6.48
C LYS A 441 37.65 17.46 -6.48
N ALA A 442 36.81 16.43 -6.51
CA ALA A 442 37.26 15.03 -6.57
C ALA A 442 37.91 14.71 -7.93
N LYS A 443 37.34 15.18 -9.04
CA LYS A 443 37.90 15.02 -10.40
C LYS A 443 39.28 15.62 -10.51
N ALA A 444 39.48 16.81 -9.94
CA ALA A 444 40.78 17.48 -9.92
C ALA A 444 41.88 16.70 -9.18
N ILE A 445 41.52 15.74 -8.31
CA ILE A 445 42.47 14.90 -7.57
C ILE A 445 42.72 13.59 -8.31
N ALA A 446 41.66 12.90 -8.75
CA ALA A 446 41.75 11.64 -9.47
C ALA A 446 40.52 11.44 -10.35
N GLU A 447 40.59 11.91 -11.60
CA GLU A 447 39.48 11.92 -12.56
C GLU A 447 38.85 10.54 -12.79
N ASP A 448 39.67 9.49 -12.85
CA ASP A 448 39.25 8.11 -13.13
C ASP A 448 38.67 7.35 -11.90
N ASN A 449 38.45 8.01 -10.76
CA ASN A 449 37.94 7.32 -9.57
C ASN A 449 36.46 6.89 -9.76
N PRO A 450 36.12 5.59 -9.64
CA PRO A 450 34.74 5.11 -9.87
C PRO A 450 33.68 5.78 -9.00
N ALA A 451 34.03 6.16 -7.77
CA ALA A 451 33.09 6.80 -6.85
C ALA A 451 32.60 8.17 -7.37
N ILE A 452 33.41 8.86 -8.19
CA ILE A 452 33.05 10.14 -8.80
C ILE A 452 31.99 9.94 -9.87
N LYS A 453 32.15 8.93 -10.73
CA LYS A 453 31.16 8.58 -11.76
C LYS A 453 29.82 8.24 -11.13
N ASP A 454 29.84 7.43 -10.06
CA ASP A 454 28.62 7.09 -9.32
C ASP A 454 27.95 8.34 -8.72
N ALA A 455 28.73 9.24 -8.12
CA ALA A 455 28.21 10.49 -7.56
C ALA A 455 27.61 11.41 -8.62
N GLN A 456 28.23 11.50 -9.81
CA GLN A 456 27.70 12.26 -10.94
C GLN A 456 26.36 11.70 -11.42
N VAL A 457 26.23 10.38 -11.58
CA VAL A 457 24.96 9.73 -11.96
C VAL A 457 23.85 10.03 -10.94
N ARG A 458 24.17 10.00 -9.63
CA ARG A 458 23.19 10.34 -8.59
C ARG A 458 22.79 11.82 -8.63
N LEU A 459 23.74 12.73 -8.86
CA LEU A 459 23.47 14.16 -9.01
C LEU A 459 22.57 14.44 -10.22
N ASP A 460 22.89 13.86 -11.38
CA ASP A 460 22.11 14.05 -12.61
C ASP A 460 20.67 13.54 -12.44
N ARG A 461 20.50 12.37 -11.80
CA ARG A 461 19.18 11.85 -11.42
C ARG A 461 18.42 12.80 -10.49
N ALA A 462 19.10 13.41 -9.52
CA ALA A 462 18.48 14.36 -8.60
C ALA A 462 18.09 15.68 -9.27
N LEU A 463 18.90 16.16 -10.24
CA LEU A 463 18.58 17.35 -11.04
C LEU A 463 17.37 17.11 -11.94
N GLN A 464 17.29 15.95 -12.60
CA GLN A 464 16.13 15.55 -13.39
C GLN A 464 14.88 15.51 -12.51
N LYS A 465 14.96 14.84 -11.35
CA LYS A 465 13.85 14.78 -10.40
C LYS A 465 13.35 16.16 -9.98
N ARG A 466 14.26 17.13 -9.76
CA ARG A 466 13.89 18.51 -9.40
C ARG A 466 13.19 19.26 -10.55
N ALA A 467 13.57 19.00 -11.80
CA ALA A 467 12.87 19.56 -12.96
C ALA A 467 11.47 18.96 -13.10
N ASP A 468 11.34 17.64 -12.92
CA ASP A 468 10.06 16.93 -12.91
C ASP A 468 9.15 17.45 -11.75
N GLU A 469 9.72 17.68 -10.57
CA GLU A 469 9.00 18.27 -9.42
C GLU A 469 8.54 19.71 -9.69
N ALA A 470 9.32 20.53 -10.41
CA ALA A 470 8.92 21.89 -10.78
C ALA A 470 7.76 21.90 -11.79
N ALA A 471 7.80 21.01 -12.79
CA ALA A 471 6.69 20.79 -13.71
C ALA A 471 5.43 20.28 -12.99
N TYR A 472 5.61 19.36 -12.04
CA TYR A 472 4.55 18.86 -11.17
C TYR A 472 3.88 19.98 -10.36
N GLN A 473 4.65 20.91 -9.77
CA GLN A 473 4.08 22.04 -9.01
C GLN A 473 3.29 23.00 -9.89
N LYS A 474 3.72 23.24 -11.14
CA LYS A 474 2.99 24.09 -12.11
C LYS A 474 1.60 23.53 -12.42
N HIS A 475 1.47 22.21 -12.52
CA HIS A 475 0.23 21.52 -12.87
C HIS A 475 -0.54 20.96 -11.68
N LYS A 476 -0.10 21.21 -10.44
CA LYS A 476 -0.65 20.54 -9.23
C LYS A 476 -2.18 20.46 -9.16
N HIS A 477 -2.89 21.50 -9.59
CA HIS A 477 -4.35 21.58 -9.56
C HIS A 477 -5.06 20.84 -10.70
N THR A 478 -4.33 20.40 -11.73
CA THR A 478 -4.85 19.64 -12.87
C THR A 478 -4.41 18.18 -12.83
N LEU A 479 -3.71 17.75 -11.77
CA LEU A 479 -3.19 16.40 -11.64
C LEU A 479 -4.10 15.48 -10.84
N PHE A 480 -4.11 14.22 -11.24
CA PHE A 480 -4.67 13.15 -10.45
C PHE A 480 -3.76 12.90 -9.26
N THR A 481 -4.17 13.37 -8.09
CA THR A 481 -3.44 13.18 -6.83
C THR A 481 -4.40 12.76 -5.73
N PRO A 482 -4.06 11.79 -4.87
CA PRO A 482 -4.77 11.57 -3.63
C PRO A 482 -4.54 12.82 -2.76
N GLU A 483 -5.57 13.66 -2.60
CA GLU A 483 -5.44 14.92 -1.85
C GLU A 483 -5.31 14.70 -0.33
N ALA A 484 -5.55 13.47 0.16
CA ALA A 484 -5.52 13.13 1.58
C ALA A 484 -4.28 12.30 1.94
N ASP A 485 -3.75 12.53 3.14
CA ASP A 485 -2.77 11.67 3.77
C ASP A 485 -3.42 10.71 4.79
N TYR A 486 -2.60 9.84 5.38
CA TYR A 486 -3.07 8.90 6.40
C TYR A 486 -3.71 9.62 7.60
N GLN A 487 -3.23 10.82 7.96
CA GLN A 487 -3.74 11.57 9.09
C GLN A 487 -5.14 12.12 8.80
N ALA A 488 -5.39 12.63 7.59
CA ALA A 488 -6.72 13.04 7.15
C ALA A 488 -7.73 11.89 7.23
N LEU A 489 -7.31 10.66 6.91
CA LEU A 489 -8.13 9.48 7.05
C LEU A 489 -8.45 9.13 8.52
N VAL A 490 -7.45 9.20 9.40
CA VAL A 490 -7.65 9.03 10.85
C VAL A 490 -8.63 10.07 11.39
N ASN A 491 -8.40 11.35 11.07
CA ASN A 491 -9.29 12.45 11.49
C ASN A 491 -10.72 12.24 10.98
N ALA A 492 -10.90 11.76 9.75
CA ALA A 492 -12.22 11.46 9.22
C ALA A 492 -12.94 10.36 10.03
N PHE A 493 -12.24 9.30 10.45
CA PHE A 493 -12.81 8.27 11.32
C PHE A 493 -13.16 8.78 12.72
N GLU A 494 -12.40 9.73 13.26
CA GLU A 494 -12.69 10.40 14.53
C GLU A 494 -13.97 11.25 14.44
N THR A 495 -14.17 11.95 13.32
CA THR A 495 -15.34 12.83 13.14
C THR A 495 -16.61 12.09 12.74
N ASP A 496 -16.53 11.17 11.76
CA ASP A 496 -17.66 10.44 11.21
C ASP A 496 -17.17 9.14 10.55
N LYS A 497 -17.55 8.00 11.14
CA LYS A 497 -17.17 6.66 10.64
C LYS A 497 -17.60 6.41 9.19
N LYS A 498 -18.73 6.98 8.73
CA LYS A 498 -19.17 6.85 7.33
C LYS A 498 -18.27 7.67 6.41
N LEU A 499 -17.82 8.83 6.85
CA LEU A 499 -16.87 9.67 6.14
C LEU A 499 -15.51 8.97 6.02
N GLY A 500 -14.98 8.45 7.13
CA GLY A 500 -13.74 7.68 7.16
C GLY A 500 -13.77 6.48 6.20
N ARG A 501 -14.86 5.70 6.19
CA ARG A 501 -15.03 4.57 5.24
C ARG A 501 -15.04 5.00 3.78
N LYS A 502 -15.63 6.15 3.45
CA LYS A 502 -15.62 6.69 2.08
C LYS A 502 -14.22 7.14 1.68
N LEU A 503 -13.49 7.81 2.58
CA LEU A 503 -12.13 8.29 2.29
C LEU A 503 -11.17 7.12 2.12
N ASP A 504 -11.27 6.10 2.98
CA ASP A 504 -10.49 4.86 2.88
C ASP A 504 -10.66 4.17 1.52
N ARG A 505 -11.92 4.06 1.05
CA ARG A 505 -12.23 3.51 -0.27
C ARG A 505 -11.62 4.36 -1.39
N TYR A 506 -11.78 5.68 -1.35
CA TYR A 506 -11.19 6.60 -2.32
C TYR A 506 -9.66 6.46 -2.36
N MET A 507 -9.00 6.41 -1.20
CA MET A 507 -7.55 6.27 -1.10
C MET A 507 -7.06 4.96 -1.72
N ALA A 508 -7.71 3.84 -1.41
CA ALA A 508 -7.40 2.55 -2.04
C ALA A 508 -7.58 2.58 -3.56
N GLN A 509 -8.63 3.24 -4.07
CA GLN A 509 -8.85 3.42 -5.52
C GLN A 509 -7.76 4.29 -6.15
N ALA A 510 -7.47 5.45 -5.56
CA ALA A 510 -6.48 6.38 -6.07
C ALA A 510 -5.07 5.74 -6.11
N HIS A 511 -4.67 5.01 -5.06
CA HIS A 511 -3.40 4.31 -5.04
C HIS A 511 -3.34 3.12 -6.01
N PHE A 512 -4.46 2.42 -6.22
CA PHE A 512 -4.57 1.39 -7.26
C PHE A 512 -4.37 1.98 -8.67
N ILE A 513 -4.95 3.16 -8.92
CA ILE A 513 -4.82 3.88 -10.19
C ILE A 513 -3.40 4.43 -10.37
N LEU A 514 -2.71 4.86 -9.32
CA LEU A 514 -1.39 5.50 -9.45
C LEU A 514 -0.21 4.53 -9.64
N ARG A 515 -0.44 3.21 -9.57
CA ARG A 515 0.61 2.20 -9.70
C ARG A 515 0.42 1.31 -10.92
N ASP A 516 1.55 0.78 -11.40
CA ASP A 516 1.53 -0.34 -12.32
C ASP A 516 1.27 -1.63 -11.55
N ASN A 517 0.02 -2.08 -11.54
CA ASN A 517 -0.42 -3.21 -10.71
C ASN A 517 0.24 -4.54 -11.09
N VAL A 518 0.58 -4.76 -12.37
CA VAL A 518 1.21 -6.02 -12.81
C VAL A 518 2.62 -6.10 -12.23
N SER A 519 3.46 -5.09 -12.55
CA SER A 519 4.83 -5.07 -12.03
C SER A 519 4.89 -4.97 -10.50
N TRP A 520 3.92 -4.29 -9.89
CA TRP A 520 3.79 -4.20 -8.44
C TRP A 520 3.53 -5.57 -7.79
N LEU A 521 2.67 -6.40 -8.40
CA LEU A 521 2.41 -7.76 -7.94
C LEU A 521 3.60 -8.69 -8.17
N GLU A 522 4.20 -8.67 -9.36
CA GLU A 522 5.36 -9.50 -9.70
C GLU A 522 6.50 -9.31 -8.70
N GLN A 523 6.91 -8.06 -8.46
CA GLN A 523 7.99 -7.73 -7.53
C GLN A 523 7.66 -8.10 -6.07
N GLY A 524 6.39 -8.00 -5.66
CA GLY A 524 5.96 -8.33 -4.31
C GLY A 524 5.83 -9.83 -4.05
N CYS A 525 5.46 -10.59 -5.09
CA CYS A 525 5.31 -12.04 -5.03
C CYS A 525 6.64 -12.77 -5.21
N GLU A 526 7.61 -12.21 -5.93
CA GLU A 526 8.94 -12.80 -6.17
C GLU A 526 9.59 -13.43 -4.91
N PRO A 527 9.65 -12.76 -3.74
CA PRO A 527 10.30 -13.33 -2.55
C PRO A 527 9.46 -14.37 -1.78
N LEU A 528 8.23 -14.67 -2.20
CA LEU A 528 7.30 -15.51 -1.46
C LEU A 528 7.34 -16.97 -1.95
N SER A 529 7.06 -17.93 -1.06
CA SER A 529 6.80 -19.31 -1.48
C SER A 529 5.46 -19.41 -2.22
N GLU A 530 5.26 -20.47 -3.01
CA GLU A 530 4.01 -20.65 -3.77
C GLU A 530 2.74 -20.60 -2.89
N ALA A 531 2.76 -21.26 -1.73
CA ALA A 531 1.64 -21.21 -0.80
C ALA A 531 1.44 -19.80 -0.20
N ALA A 532 2.53 -19.07 0.07
CA ALA A 532 2.46 -17.70 0.57
C ALA A 532 1.96 -16.71 -0.49
N LYS A 533 2.38 -16.87 -1.76
CA LYS A 533 1.85 -16.10 -2.90
C LYS A 533 0.33 -16.28 -3.01
N ARG A 534 -0.14 -17.54 -3.00
CA ARG A 534 -1.57 -17.87 -3.06
C ARG A 534 -2.36 -17.21 -1.92
N CYS A 535 -1.87 -17.33 -0.69
CA CYS A 535 -2.47 -16.68 0.47
C CYS A 535 -2.51 -15.14 0.35
N PHE A 536 -1.40 -14.51 -0.05
CA PHE A 536 -1.32 -13.07 -0.25
C PHE A 536 -2.32 -12.57 -1.30
N LEU A 537 -2.31 -13.20 -2.48
CA LEU A 537 -3.20 -12.87 -3.59
C LEU A 537 -4.66 -13.08 -3.23
N ASP A 538 -4.99 -14.13 -2.47
CA ASP A 538 -6.36 -14.39 -2.02
C ASP A 538 -6.91 -13.26 -1.12
N TYR A 539 -6.13 -12.83 -0.12
CA TYR A 539 -6.52 -11.68 0.71
C TYR A 539 -6.59 -10.37 -0.09
N LEU A 540 -5.66 -10.16 -1.01
CA LEU A 540 -5.61 -8.96 -1.84
C LEU A 540 -6.84 -8.89 -2.77
N CYS A 541 -7.14 -9.97 -3.49
CA CYS A 541 -8.28 -10.05 -4.40
C CYS A 541 -9.60 -9.83 -3.66
N HIS A 542 -9.77 -10.41 -2.46
CA HIS A 542 -10.96 -10.18 -1.64
C HIS A 542 -11.16 -8.73 -1.20
N HIS A 543 -10.09 -7.94 -1.03
CA HIS A 543 -10.26 -6.49 -0.80
C HIS A 543 -10.57 -5.76 -2.10
N LEU A 544 -9.92 -6.15 -3.18
CA LEU A 544 -10.04 -5.50 -4.48
C LEU A 544 -11.40 -5.72 -5.13
N GLU A 545 -12.01 -6.90 -5.03
CA GLU A 545 -13.35 -7.21 -5.56
C GLU A 545 -14.46 -6.38 -4.91
N GLN A 546 -14.19 -5.80 -3.72
CA GLN A 546 -15.13 -4.91 -3.04
C GLN A 546 -15.07 -3.47 -3.57
N ILE A 547 -14.05 -3.17 -4.39
CA ILE A 547 -13.71 -1.84 -4.87
C ILE A 547 -13.79 -1.74 -6.39
N TRP A 548 -13.33 -2.78 -7.10
CA TRP A 548 -13.24 -2.88 -8.57
C TRP A 548 -14.02 -4.07 -9.13
N SER A 549 -14.57 -3.92 -10.34
CA SER A 549 -15.25 -5.04 -11.00
C SER A 549 -14.24 -6.09 -11.41
N THR A 550 -14.73 -7.31 -11.61
CA THR A 550 -13.95 -8.39 -12.23
C THR A 550 -13.28 -7.94 -13.53
N ALA A 551 -13.99 -7.18 -14.38
CA ALA A 551 -13.42 -6.66 -15.62
C ALA A 551 -12.21 -5.73 -15.38
N THR A 552 -12.33 -4.77 -14.46
CA THR A 552 -11.20 -3.89 -14.08
C THR A 552 -10.05 -4.68 -13.48
N LEU A 553 -10.33 -5.66 -12.61
CA LEU A 553 -9.26 -6.48 -12.03
C LEU A 553 -8.52 -7.30 -13.06
N HIS A 554 -9.22 -7.87 -14.04
CA HIS A 554 -8.58 -8.59 -15.14
C HIS A 554 -7.69 -7.66 -15.97
N ASN A 555 -8.19 -6.49 -16.35
CA ASN A 555 -7.43 -5.53 -17.17
C ASN A 555 -6.21 -4.95 -16.43
N ALA A 556 -6.35 -4.68 -15.12
CA ALA A 556 -5.33 -4.04 -14.34
C ALA A 556 -4.28 -5.02 -13.77
N LEU A 557 -4.66 -6.25 -13.43
CA LEU A 557 -3.76 -7.21 -12.76
C LEU A 557 -3.11 -8.24 -13.69
N LEU A 558 -3.65 -8.48 -14.88
CA LEU A 558 -3.09 -9.44 -15.84
C LEU A 558 -2.25 -8.73 -16.92
N PRO A 559 -1.22 -9.40 -17.46
CA PRO A 559 -0.52 -8.94 -18.66
C PRO A 559 -1.47 -8.78 -19.86
N TYR A 560 -1.07 -7.97 -20.84
CA TYR A 560 -1.84 -7.80 -22.07
C TYR A 560 -1.87 -9.10 -22.86
N GLY A 561 -3.06 -9.52 -23.32
CA GLY A 561 -3.25 -10.76 -24.07
C GLY A 561 -3.63 -11.99 -23.22
N ASP A 562 -3.40 -11.94 -21.90
CA ASP A 562 -3.75 -13.04 -20.97
C ASP A 562 -5.14 -12.87 -20.34
N GLN A 563 -5.90 -11.86 -20.78
CA GLN A 563 -7.24 -11.60 -20.24
C GLN A 563 -8.21 -12.67 -20.75
N PRO A 564 -8.89 -13.42 -19.87
CA PRO A 564 -9.88 -14.40 -20.31
C PRO A 564 -11.06 -13.70 -20.97
N SER A 565 -11.75 -14.39 -21.89
CA SER A 565 -13.04 -13.94 -22.41
C SER A 565 -14.03 -13.85 -21.25
N LEU A 566 -14.35 -12.62 -20.85
CA LEU A 566 -15.31 -12.37 -19.77
C LEU A 566 -16.72 -12.66 -20.29
N ASN A 567 -17.25 -13.83 -19.94
CA ASN A 567 -18.69 -14.08 -20.06
C ASN A 567 -19.43 -13.27 -18.98
N ASN A 568 -20.63 -12.79 -19.29
CA ASN A 568 -21.51 -11.99 -18.42
C ASN A 568 -21.92 -12.64 -17.07
N SER A 569 -21.34 -13.78 -16.68
CA SER A 569 -21.72 -14.57 -15.50
C SER A 569 -20.83 -14.38 -14.27
N ALA A 570 -19.78 -13.54 -14.32
CA ALA A 570 -18.98 -13.24 -13.14
C ALA A 570 -19.82 -12.43 -12.12
N THR A 571 -20.01 -12.98 -10.92
CA THR A 571 -20.70 -12.29 -9.82
C THR A 571 -19.86 -11.11 -9.35
N ASP A 572 -20.31 -9.88 -9.61
CA ASP A 572 -19.69 -8.67 -9.09
C ASP A 572 -20.04 -8.52 -7.60
N ASN A 573 -19.03 -8.63 -6.73
CA ASN A 573 -19.18 -8.53 -5.27
C ASN A 573 -19.18 -7.07 -4.77
N ARG A 574 -19.05 -6.08 -5.66
CA ARG A 574 -19.14 -4.67 -5.28
C ARG A 574 -20.56 -4.26 -4.91
N PRO A 575 -20.71 -3.22 -4.05
CA PRO A 575 -22.00 -2.57 -3.84
C PRO A 575 -22.59 -2.09 -5.17
N SER A 576 -23.90 -2.27 -5.35
CA SER A 576 -24.63 -1.80 -6.53
C SER A 576 -24.39 -0.30 -6.76
N VAL A 577 -24.04 0.07 -7.98
CA VAL A 577 -23.90 1.46 -8.39
C VAL A 577 -25.29 2.05 -8.59
N GLU A 578 -25.67 3.05 -7.79
CA GLU A 578 -26.89 3.81 -8.05
C GLU A 578 -26.68 4.74 -9.26
N PRO A 579 -27.48 4.59 -10.32
CA PRO A 579 -27.43 5.49 -11.47
C PRO A 579 -27.67 6.94 -11.07
N VAL A 580 -26.96 7.87 -11.72
CA VAL A 580 -27.23 9.30 -11.58
C VAL A 580 -28.57 9.64 -12.23
N VAL A 581 -29.33 10.55 -11.60
CA VAL A 581 -30.54 11.15 -12.17
C VAL A 581 -30.18 12.50 -12.76
N THR A 582 -30.62 12.76 -13.99
CA THR A 582 -30.40 14.01 -14.72
C THR A 582 -31.50 14.23 -15.75
N ASP A 583 -31.75 15.50 -16.07
CA ASP A 583 -32.69 15.91 -17.14
C ASP A 583 -31.98 16.01 -18.51
N TYR A 584 -30.65 15.96 -18.53
CA TYR A 584 -29.87 15.96 -19.77
C TYR A 584 -30.08 14.69 -20.58
N GLN A 585 -30.29 14.85 -21.89
CA GLN A 585 -30.16 13.79 -22.89
C GLN A 585 -28.67 13.49 -23.11
N LEU A 586 -28.19 12.40 -22.53
CA LEU A 586 -26.78 12.02 -22.60
C LEU A 586 -26.51 11.16 -23.84
N GLY A 587 -25.40 11.47 -24.51
CA GLY A 587 -24.78 10.65 -25.55
C GLY A 587 -23.47 10.05 -25.09
N VAL A 588 -23.14 8.85 -25.54
CA VAL A 588 -21.84 8.20 -25.31
C VAL A 588 -21.29 7.72 -26.64
N HIS A 589 -20.09 8.16 -27.00
CA HIS A 589 -19.31 7.55 -28.07
C HIS A 589 -18.27 6.63 -27.44
N LEU A 590 -18.25 5.36 -27.85
CA LEU A 590 -17.19 4.41 -27.51
C LEU A 590 -16.54 3.91 -28.79
N HIS A 591 -15.28 4.27 -29.03
CA HIS A 591 -14.49 3.64 -30.07
C HIS A 591 -13.82 2.34 -29.54
N ALA A 592 -14.23 1.18 -30.07
CA ALA A 592 -13.84 -0.14 -29.58
C ALA A 592 -12.83 -0.82 -30.52
N GLU A 593 -11.60 -0.35 -30.48
CA GLU A 593 -10.44 -0.97 -31.14
C GLU A 593 -10.05 -2.30 -30.48
N TYR A 594 -10.13 -2.37 -29.14
CA TYR A 594 -9.75 -3.52 -28.32
C TYR A 594 -10.98 -4.11 -27.59
N PRO A 595 -11.67 -5.13 -28.16
CA PRO A 595 -12.90 -5.67 -27.58
C PRO A 595 -12.78 -6.17 -26.14
N HIS A 596 -11.62 -6.69 -25.73
CA HIS A 596 -11.39 -7.18 -24.37
C HIS A 596 -11.52 -6.07 -23.29
N ALA A 597 -11.32 -4.80 -23.65
CA ALA A 597 -11.44 -3.67 -22.73
C ALA A 597 -12.88 -3.13 -22.61
N VAL A 598 -13.78 -3.51 -23.53
CA VAL A 598 -15.17 -3.03 -23.55
C VAL A 598 -15.96 -3.41 -22.29
N PRO A 599 -15.87 -4.64 -21.73
CA PRO A 599 -16.59 -4.99 -20.50
C PRO A 599 -16.28 -4.06 -19.31
N GLU A 600 -15.04 -3.58 -19.17
CA GLU A 600 -14.66 -2.62 -18.13
C GLU A 600 -15.35 -1.27 -18.36
N ILE A 601 -15.33 -0.77 -19.60
CA ILE A 601 -15.97 0.51 -19.93
C ILE A 601 -17.48 0.44 -19.70
N LEU A 602 -18.13 -0.64 -20.14
CA LEU A 602 -19.57 -0.87 -19.93
C LEU A 602 -19.91 -0.94 -18.43
N ASP A 603 -19.01 -1.47 -17.61
CA ASP A 603 -19.19 -1.48 -16.15
C ASP A 603 -19.16 -0.07 -15.55
N PHE A 604 -18.25 0.80 -16.00
CA PHE A 604 -18.24 2.21 -15.61
C PHE A 604 -19.48 2.97 -16.10
N LEU A 605 -20.03 2.63 -17.27
CA LEU A 605 -21.23 3.28 -17.81
C LEU A 605 -22.50 3.00 -16.99
N LYS A 606 -22.52 1.99 -16.11
CA LYS A 606 -23.67 1.70 -15.21
C LYS A 606 -23.99 2.85 -14.25
N VAL A 607 -23.06 3.78 -14.04
CA VAL A 607 -23.29 4.99 -13.23
C VAL A 607 -24.19 6.01 -13.92
N LEU A 608 -24.29 5.95 -15.26
CA LEU A 608 -25.15 6.82 -16.05
C LEU A 608 -26.62 6.40 -15.90
N PRO A 609 -27.59 7.30 -16.20
CA PRO A 609 -29.01 6.95 -16.23
C PRO A 609 -29.27 5.72 -17.12
N ALA A 610 -30.37 4.99 -16.88
CA ALA A 610 -30.73 3.83 -17.69
C ALA A 610 -31.01 4.16 -19.18
N THR A 611 -31.25 5.43 -19.50
CA THR A 611 -31.55 5.92 -20.86
C THR A 611 -30.49 6.92 -21.29
N PHE A 612 -29.54 6.48 -22.09
CA PHE A 612 -28.61 7.32 -22.84
C PHE A 612 -28.40 6.72 -24.23
N GLN A 613 -28.10 7.58 -25.21
CA GLN A 613 -27.78 7.14 -26.56
C GLN A 613 -26.33 6.65 -26.60
N LEU A 614 -26.12 5.39 -26.98
CA LEU A 614 -24.79 4.79 -27.09
C LEU A 614 -24.44 4.58 -28.57
N VAL A 615 -23.34 5.17 -29.02
CA VAL A 615 -22.79 4.91 -30.35
C VAL A 615 -21.44 4.23 -30.17
N VAL A 616 -21.32 3.00 -30.64
CA VAL A 616 -20.08 2.24 -30.63
C VAL A 616 -19.52 2.18 -32.04
N THR A 617 -18.27 2.56 -32.24
CA THR A 617 -17.58 2.44 -33.52
C THR A 617 -16.50 1.37 -33.42
N ALA A 618 -16.43 0.42 -34.36
CA ALA A 618 -15.42 -0.64 -34.36
C ALA A 618 -15.12 -1.14 -35.78
N ALA A 619 -13.99 -1.84 -35.94
CA ALA A 619 -13.67 -2.54 -37.17
C ALA A 619 -14.59 -3.75 -37.39
N GLU A 620 -14.76 -4.17 -38.65
CA GLU A 620 -15.64 -5.29 -39.03
C GLU A 620 -15.29 -6.59 -38.31
N VAL A 621 -14.00 -6.87 -38.12
CA VAL A 621 -13.48 -8.05 -37.38
C VAL A 621 -14.01 -8.16 -35.95
N ASN A 622 -14.39 -7.04 -35.32
CA ASN A 622 -14.87 -7.00 -33.94
C ASN A 622 -16.40 -7.04 -33.82
N GLN A 623 -17.13 -7.01 -34.94
CA GLN A 623 -18.59 -6.83 -34.95
C GLN A 623 -19.34 -7.92 -34.18
N GLU A 624 -19.00 -9.19 -34.41
CA GLU A 624 -19.69 -10.32 -33.79
C GLU A 624 -19.54 -10.29 -32.27
N THR A 625 -18.31 -10.16 -31.77
CA THR A 625 -17.99 -10.07 -30.35
C THR A 625 -18.69 -8.89 -29.67
N LEU A 626 -18.72 -7.72 -30.30
CA LEU A 626 -19.34 -6.53 -29.72
C LEU A 626 -20.87 -6.59 -29.73
N THR A 627 -21.47 -7.20 -30.76
CA THR A 627 -22.94 -7.30 -30.87
C THR A 627 -23.53 -8.03 -29.66
N GLU A 628 -22.88 -9.11 -29.20
CA GLU A 628 -23.31 -9.85 -28.01
C GLU A 628 -23.18 -9.01 -26.73
N MET A 629 -22.03 -8.35 -26.53
CA MET A 629 -21.76 -7.52 -25.33
C MET A 629 -22.73 -6.33 -25.21
N LEU A 630 -23.12 -5.75 -26.34
CA LEU A 630 -23.93 -4.53 -26.41
C LEU A 630 -25.44 -4.79 -26.43
N ALA A 631 -25.87 -6.05 -26.52
CA ALA A 631 -27.29 -6.44 -26.59
C ALA A 631 -28.13 -5.92 -25.40
N GLN A 632 -27.49 -5.67 -24.26
CA GLN A 632 -28.14 -5.12 -23.06
C GLN A 632 -28.44 -3.61 -23.13
N TYR A 633 -27.95 -2.89 -24.15
CA TYR A 633 -28.14 -1.45 -24.32
C TYR A 633 -29.14 -1.17 -25.46
N PRO A 634 -30.42 -0.87 -25.15
CA PRO A 634 -31.49 -0.78 -26.15
C PRO A 634 -31.33 0.41 -27.12
N GLN A 635 -30.62 1.47 -26.71
CA GLN A 635 -30.32 2.65 -27.53
C GLN A 635 -28.89 2.63 -28.07
N CYS A 636 -28.31 1.43 -28.21
CA CYS A 636 -26.98 1.24 -28.77
C CYS A 636 -27.02 1.13 -30.30
N GLN A 637 -26.18 1.90 -30.98
CA GLN A 637 -25.89 1.78 -32.40
C GLN A 637 -24.43 1.39 -32.60
N LEU A 638 -24.20 0.18 -33.13
CA LEU A 638 -22.87 -0.27 -33.56
C LEU A 638 -22.63 0.16 -35.02
N VAL A 639 -21.57 0.94 -35.24
CA VAL A 639 -21.16 1.45 -36.54
C VAL A 639 -19.82 0.82 -36.93
N ILE A 640 -19.80 0.17 -38.08
CA ILE A 640 -18.58 -0.44 -38.61
C ILE A 640 -17.78 0.61 -39.39
N VAL A 641 -16.50 0.72 -39.05
CA VAL A 641 -15.54 1.65 -39.65
C VAL A 641 -14.37 0.87 -40.28
N PRO A 642 -13.58 1.46 -41.19
CA PRO A 642 -12.42 0.78 -41.78
C PRO A 642 -11.43 0.25 -40.72
N GLU A 643 -10.76 -0.87 -41.01
CA GLU A 643 -9.71 -1.42 -40.14
C GLU A 643 -8.59 -0.39 -39.91
N GLY A 644 -8.10 -0.29 -38.67
CA GLY A 644 -7.15 0.75 -38.27
C GLY A 644 -7.76 2.16 -38.18
N GLY A 645 -9.09 2.30 -38.31
CA GLY A 645 -9.79 3.55 -38.15
C GLY A 645 -9.60 4.11 -36.76
N GLN A 646 -8.77 5.14 -36.64
CA GLN A 646 -8.37 5.74 -35.38
C GLN A 646 -9.54 6.47 -34.69
N ASP A 647 -9.49 6.58 -33.36
CA ASP A 647 -10.61 7.04 -32.53
C ASP A 647 -11.19 8.41 -32.92
N VAL A 648 -10.33 9.37 -33.32
CA VAL A 648 -10.74 10.72 -33.75
C VAL A 648 -11.44 10.70 -35.10
N ALA A 649 -10.98 9.89 -36.05
CA ALA A 649 -11.64 9.72 -37.34
C ALA A 649 -13.03 9.11 -37.13
N ALA A 650 -13.12 8.03 -36.35
CA ALA A 650 -14.38 7.38 -36.02
C ALA A 650 -15.36 8.32 -35.28
N TRP A 651 -14.83 9.18 -34.41
CA TRP A 651 -15.61 10.21 -33.73
C TRP A 651 -16.17 11.25 -34.69
N LEU A 652 -15.32 11.91 -35.48
CA LEU A 652 -15.72 13.04 -36.32
C LEU A 652 -16.60 12.62 -37.51
N LEU A 653 -16.29 11.49 -38.15
CA LEU A 653 -16.99 11.04 -39.35
C LEU A 653 -18.31 10.31 -39.06
N HIS A 654 -18.41 9.63 -37.91
CA HIS A 654 -19.53 8.73 -37.64
C HIS A 654 -20.28 9.05 -36.35
N ALA A 655 -19.59 9.13 -35.21
CA ALA A 655 -20.28 9.23 -33.93
C ALA A 655 -20.83 10.64 -33.63
N ALA A 656 -20.07 11.70 -33.90
CA ALA A 656 -20.48 13.07 -33.61
C ALA A 656 -21.77 13.48 -34.36
N PRO A 657 -21.98 13.15 -35.66
CA PRO A 657 -23.26 13.39 -36.32
C PRO A 657 -24.45 12.71 -35.64
N LEU A 658 -24.28 11.45 -35.19
CA LEU A 658 -25.33 10.65 -34.55
C LEU A 658 -25.69 11.15 -33.14
N LEU A 659 -24.73 11.79 -32.46
CA LEU A 659 -24.87 12.29 -31.09
C LEU A 659 -25.12 13.82 -31.04
N SER A 660 -25.30 14.46 -32.20
CA SER A 660 -25.44 15.92 -32.31
C SER A 660 -26.70 16.50 -31.63
N THR A 661 -27.73 15.67 -31.42
CA THR A 661 -28.97 16.07 -30.74
C THR A 661 -28.94 15.86 -29.22
N CYS A 662 -27.87 15.26 -28.68
CA CYS A 662 -27.70 15.12 -27.24
C CYS A 662 -27.33 16.46 -26.59
N ASP A 663 -27.73 16.66 -25.34
CA ASP A 663 -27.34 17.86 -24.60
C ASP A 663 -25.85 17.84 -24.24
N LEU A 664 -25.36 16.66 -23.87
CA LEU A 664 -23.99 16.39 -23.46
C LEU A 664 -23.54 15.04 -23.99
N VAL A 665 -22.29 14.95 -24.42
CA VAL A 665 -21.68 13.72 -24.95
C VAL A 665 -20.42 13.38 -24.17
N LEU A 666 -20.31 12.10 -23.78
CA LEU A 666 -19.08 11.51 -23.27
C LEU A 666 -18.36 10.77 -24.40
N LYS A 667 -17.14 11.19 -24.72
CA LYS A 667 -16.28 10.51 -25.69
C LYS A 667 -15.31 9.57 -24.96
N LEU A 668 -15.32 8.29 -25.34
CA LEU A 668 -14.48 7.22 -24.82
C LEU A 668 -13.87 6.42 -25.97
N HIS A 669 -12.76 5.75 -25.69
CA HIS A 669 -12.23 4.71 -26.55
C HIS A 669 -11.58 3.62 -25.72
N THR A 670 -11.40 2.44 -26.30
CA THR A 670 -10.50 1.43 -25.74
C THR A 670 -9.07 1.86 -26.00
N GLN A 671 -8.16 1.58 -25.07
CA GLN A 671 -6.74 1.91 -25.21
C GLN A 671 -5.91 0.76 -24.66
N ALA A 672 -4.90 0.34 -25.42
CA ALA A 672 -3.92 -0.62 -24.92
C ALA A 672 -3.14 -0.02 -23.75
N ARG A 673 -2.69 -0.87 -22.83
CA ARG A 673 -1.85 -0.44 -21.71
C ARG A 673 -0.50 0.04 -22.24
N SER A 674 -0.01 1.16 -21.71
CA SER A 674 1.31 1.66 -22.05
C SER A 674 2.39 0.89 -21.29
N ASN A 675 3.43 0.46 -22.00
CA ASN A 675 4.66 -0.10 -21.40
C ASN A 675 5.58 1.01 -20.84
N GLU A 676 5.22 2.28 -21.05
CA GLU A 676 5.97 3.40 -20.48
C GLU A 676 5.80 3.42 -18.95
N LYS A 677 6.94 3.57 -18.26
CA LYS A 677 6.99 3.56 -16.80
C LYS A 677 6.03 4.57 -16.18
N GLY A 678 5.08 4.07 -15.38
CA GLY A 678 4.10 4.89 -14.68
C GLY A 678 2.86 5.25 -15.50
N MET A 679 2.73 4.74 -16.72
CA MET A 679 1.56 4.98 -17.59
C MET A 679 0.67 3.74 -17.79
N ALA A 680 1.02 2.60 -17.19
CA ALA A 680 0.28 1.35 -17.33
C ALA A 680 -1.20 1.44 -16.90
N SER A 681 -1.52 2.31 -15.96
CA SER A 681 -2.86 2.54 -15.41
C SER A 681 -3.61 3.73 -16.03
N TRP A 682 -3.03 4.35 -17.05
CA TRP A 682 -3.59 5.56 -17.67
C TRP A 682 -5.02 5.37 -18.20
N PRO A 683 -5.37 4.27 -18.91
CA PRO A 683 -6.77 4.03 -19.32
C PRO A 683 -7.74 3.99 -18.14
N LEU A 684 -7.38 3.27 -17.07
CA LEU A 684 -8.19 3.18 -15.86
C LEU A 684 -8.34 4.54 -15.17
N GLN A 685 -7.28 5.35 -15.15
CA GLN A 685 -7.33 6.70 -14.59
C GLN A 685 -8.33 7.60 -15.32
N LEU A 686 -8.34 7.57 -16.66
CA LEU A 686 -9.28 8.34 -17.48
C LEU A 686 -10.72 7.90 -17.21
N LEU A 687 -10.98 6.59 -17.29
CA LEU A 687 -12.32 6.01 -17.04
C LEU A 687 -12.83 6.36 -15.65
N TRP A 688 -12.01 6.14 -14.61
CA TRP A 688 -12.41 6.43 -13.24
C TRP A 688 -12.61 7.93 -13.01
N SER A 689 -11.83 8.79 -13.65
CA SER A 689 -12.01 10.25 -13.52
C SER A 689 -13.30 10.75 -14.19
N LEU A 690 -13.76 10.07 -15.25
CA LEU A 690 -14.96 10.43 -15.98
C LEU A 690 -16.23 9.81 -15.41
N LEU A 691 -16.14 8.59 -14.85
CA LEU A 691 -17.27 7.71 -14.50
C LEU A 691 -17.13 6.98 -13.15
N GLY A 692 -16.08 7.24 -12.37
CA GLY A 692 -15.67 6.38 -11.25
C GLY A 692 -16.71 6.17 -10.15
N ASP A 693 -17.57 7.16 -9.91
CA ASP A 693 -18.75 7.01 -9.07
C ASP A 693 -19.83 8.06 -9.39
N ALA A 694 -21.02 7.87 -8.79
CA ALA A 694 -22.15 8.77 -8.97
C ALA A 694 -21.87 10.20 -8.49
N SER A 695 -20.95 10.40 -7.54
CA SER A 695 -20.57 11.73 -7.05
C SER A 695 -19.73 12.49 -8.07
N ILE A 696 -18.82 11.81 -8.78
CA ILE A 696 -18.00 12.35 -9.87
C ILE A 696 -18.92 12.81 -11.00
N VAL A 697 -19.79 11.92 -11.49
CA VAL A 697 -20.72 12.25 -12.58
C VAL A 697 -21.69 13.37 -12.18
N LYS A 698 -22.25 13.35 -10.96
CA LYS A 698 -23.08 14.47 -10.46
C LYS A 698 -22.33 15.79 -10.45
N ARG A 699 -21.05 15.82 -10.04
CA ARG A 699 -20.25 17.05 -10.08
C ARG A 699 -20.03 17.54 -11.50
N THR A 700 -19.74 16.63 -12.44
CA THR A 700 -19.59 16.93 -13.86
C THR A 700 -20.86 17.54 -14.44
N LEU A 701 -22.01 16.89 -14.26
CA LEU A 701 -23.30 17.38 -14.75
C LEU A 701 -23.68 18.72 -14.11
N ASN A 702 -23.45 18.88 -12.79
CA ASN A 702 -23.71 20.13 -12.10
C ASN A 702 -22.83 21.28 -12.61
N ALA A 703 -21.61 21.01 -13.08
CA ALA A 703 -20.76 22.04 -13.69
C ALA A 703 -21.38 22.56 -15.00
N PHE A 704 -21.91 21.66 -15.84
CA PHE A 704 -22.66 22.05 -17.05
C PHE A 704 -23.97 22.79 -16.71
N SER A 705 -24.69 22.36 -15.67
CA SER A 705 -25.93 23.04 -15.25
C SER A 705 -25.68 24.42 -14.65
N ALA A 706 -24.58 24.59 -13.91
CA ALA A 706 -24.25 25.85 -13.25
C ALA A 706 -23.83 26.94 -14.23
N ASN A 707 -23.27 26.59 -15.39
CA ASN A 707 -22.87 27.53 -16.41
C ASN A 707 -23.17 26.98 -17.83
N PRO A 708 -24.12 27.57 -18.58
CA PRO A 708 -24.45 27.09 -19.93
C PRO A 708 -23.26 27.19 -20.90
N PHE A 709 -22.29 28.07 -20.63
CA PHE A 709 -21.07 28.23 -21.42
C PHE A 709 -19.96 27.24 -21.05
N THR A 710 -20.16 26.33 -20.09
CA THR A 710 -19.24 25.21 -19.92
C THR A 710 -19.42 24.26 -21.11
N GLY A 711 -18.38 24.16 -21.94
CA GLY A 711 -18.37 23.34 -23.14
C GLY A 711 -17.64 22.02 -22.98
N LEU A 712 -16.62 21.95 -22.13
CA LEU A 712 -15.77 20.78 -21.94
C LEU A 712 -15.53 20.48 -20.46
N MET A 713 -15.54 19.19 -20.11
CA MET A 713 -15.02 18.70 -18.82
C MET A 713 -13.92 17.67 -19.07
N LEU A 714 -12.70 18.01 -18.66
CA LEU A 714 -11.49 17.22 -18.89
C LEU A 714 -11.17 16.37 -17.65
N PRO A 715 -10.69 15.13 -17.80
CA PRO A 715 -10.12 14.40 -16.68
C PRO A 715 -8.82 15.09 -16.21
N PRO A 716 -8.46 15.02 -14.92
CA PRO A 716 -7.15 15.44 -14.47
C PRO A 716 -6.06 14.58 -15.11
N TYR A 717 -4.86 15.12 -15.28
CA TYR A 717 -3.74 14.40 -15.88
C TYR A 717 -3.13 13.41 -14.91
N LEU A 718 -2.77 12.22 -15.42
CA LEU A 718 -1.90 11.30 -14.69
C LEU A 718 -0.54 11.98 -14.44
N PRO A 719 0.04 11.94 -13.22
CA PRO A 719 1.32 12.57 -12.94
C PRO A 719 2.45 12.16 -13.89
N ALA A 720 2.48 10.90 -14.33
CA ALA A 720 3.47 10.40 -15.28
C ALA A 720 3.33 11.01 -16.70
N ALA A 721 2.13 11.50 -17.06
CA ALA A 721 1.85 12.08 -18.37
C ALA A 721 2.19 13.58 -18.47
N VAL A 722 2.54 14.25 -17.37
CA VAL A 722 2.81 15.71 -17.35
C VAL A 722 3.91 16.13 -18.30
N LYS A 723 4.97 15.32 -18.42
CA LYS A 723 6.07 15.58 -19.34
C LYS A 723 5.61 15.69 -20.80
N HIS A 724 4.57 14.94 -21.18
CA HIS A 724 3.97 14.99 -22.52
C HIS A 724 3.09 16.24 -22.72
N VAL A 725 2.60 16.84 -21.63
CA VAL A 725 1.85 18.10 -21.65
C VAL A 725 2.78 19.31 -21.84
N ASP A 726 3.92 19.33 -21.14
CA ASP A 726 4.85 20.47 -21.15
C ASP A 726 5.85 20.46 -22.32
N TRP A 727 6.18 19.29 -22.89
CA TRP A 727 7.18 19.15 -23.98
C TRP A 727 6.83 19.90 -25.28
N GLU A 728 5.55 20.20 -25.51
CA GLU A 728 5.06 20.59 -26.85
C GLU A 728 4.41 21.98 -26.90
N MET A 729 5.01 22.93 -26.20
CA MET A 729 4.59 24.34 -26.26
C MET A 729 5.04 25.08 -27.55
N THR A 730 5.52 24.38 -28.58
CA THR A 730 6.05 24.95 -29.83
C THR A 730 5.37 24.48 -31.12
N HIS A 731 4.33 23.64 -31.06
CA HIS A 731 3.64 23.17 -32.27
C HIS A 731 2.72 24.25 -32.87
N HIS A 732 2.86 24.46 -34.18
CA HIS A 732 1.93 25.28 -34.97
C HIS A 732 0.67 24.46 -35.27
N ILE A 733 -0.51 25.10 -35.27
CA ILE A 733 -1.75 24.45 -35.70
C ILE A 733 -1.63 24.20 -37.21
N PRO A 734 -1.75 22.96 -37.72
CA PRO A 734 -1.63 22.69 -39.15
C PRO A 734 -2.67 23.45 -39.97
N ASP A 735 -2.29 23.84 -41.18
CA ASP A 735 -3.19 24.55 -42.11
C ASP A 735 -4.44 23.72 -42.44
N LEU A 736 -4.29 22.39 -42.58
CA LEU A 736 -5.40 21.47 -42.83
C LEU A 736 -6.47 21.55 -41.72
N VAL A 737 -6.04 21.58 -40.46
CA VAL A 737 -6.95 21.69 -39.31
C VAL A 737 -7.68 23.02 -39.34
N THR A 738 -6.96 24.11 -39.67
CA THR A 738 -7.56 25.45 -39.78
C THR A 738 -8.59 25.52 -40.92
N GLU A 739 -8.29 24.90 -42.07
CA GLU A 739 -9.19 24.82 -43.23
C GLU A 739 -10.48 24.05 -42.89
N ARG A 740 -10.36 22.90 -42.22
CA ARG A 740 -11.50 22.02 -41.91
C ARG A 740 -12.41 22.59 -40.82
N VAL A 741 -11.84 23.24 -39.80
CA VAL A 741 -12.58 23.79 -38.64
C VAL A 741 -13.22 25.15 -38.94
N ASN A 742 -12.79 25.85 -40.01
CA ASN A 742 -13.39 27.10 -40.51
C ASN A 742 -13.65 28.14 -39.38
N THR A 743 -12.73 28.25 -38.43
CA THR A 743 -12.79 29.14 -37.28
C THR A 743 -11.42 29.80 -37.08
N GLU A 744 -11.38 31.10 -36.75
CA GLU A 744 -10.13 31.79 -36.44
C GLU A 744 -9.52 31.27 -35.12
N LEU A 745 -8.74 30.20 -35.21
CA LEU A 745 -7.92 29.71 -34.10
C LEU A 745 -6.71 30.65 -33.97
N ARG A 746 -6.60 31.40 -32.86
CA ARG A 746 -5.47 32.31 -32.64
C ARG A 746 -4.15 31.53 -32.71
N GLN A 747 -3.34 31.83 -33.73
CA GLN A 747 -2.05 31.17 -33.99
C GLN A 747 -0.94 31.63 -33.03
N ASN A 748 -1.09 32.78 -32.37
CA ASN A 748 -0.05 33.36 -31.51
C ASN A 748 -0.30 33.04 -30.03
N GLY A 749 0.32 31.96 -29.53
CA GLY A 749 0.36 31.59 -28.12
C GLY A 749 0.38 30.07 -27.89
N PRO A 750 0.84 29.60 -26.72
CA PRO A 750 0.89 28.17 -26.41
C PRO A 750 -0.49 27.51 -26.55
N LEU A 751 -0.51 26.23 -26.95
CA LEU A 751 -1.76 25.48 -27.17
C LEU A 751 -2.64 25.40 -25.91
N GLY A 752 -2.02 25.41 -24.73
CA GLY A 752 -2.72 25.40 -23.45
C GLY A 752 -3.05 23.98 -23.00
N TYR A 753 -4.12 23.84 -22.22
CA TYR A 753 -4.63 22.55 -21.77
C TYR A 753 -5.42 21.85 -22.88
N PHE A 754 -5.40 20.52 -22.89
CA PHE A 754 -6.14 19.67 -23.81
C PHE A 754 -6.52 18.34 -23.13
N PRO A 755 -7.51 17.58 -23.62
CA PRO A 755 -7.90 16.29 -23.04
C PRO A 755 -6.88 15.20 -23.37
N VAL A 756 -5.76 15.16 -22.64
CA VAL A 756 -4.72 14.14 -22.77
C VAL A 756 -5.33 12.73 -22.67
N GLY A 757 -5.22 11.96 -23.74
CA GLY A 757 -5.82 10.64 -23.87
C GLY A 757 -7.21 10.65 -24.53
N ARG A 758 -7.63 11.76 -25.14
CA ARG A 758 -8.81 11.87 -26.04
C ARG A 758 -10.16 11.43 -25.45
N MET A 759 -10.28 11.30 -24.12
CA MET A 759 -11.52 10.99 -23.40
C MET A 759 -11.97 12.18 -22.56
N PHE A 760 -13.20 12.66 -22.77
CA PHE A 760 -13.73 13.85 -22.11
C PHE A 760 -15.24 13.98 -22.31
N TRP A 761 -15.87 14.82 -21.48
CA TRP A 761 -17.26 15.26 -21.72
C TRP A 761 -17.27 16.55 -22.52
N TYR A 762 -18.24 16.69 -23.44
CA TYR A 762 -18.46 17.92 -24.17
C TYR A 762 -19.93 18.21 -24.42
N ARG A 763 -20.24 19.50 -24.60
CA ARG A 763 -21.48 19.96 -25.24
C ARG A 763 -21.27 19.94 -26.76
N PRO A 764 -22.14 19.31 -27.57
CA PRO A 764 -21.98 19.29 -29.03
C PRO A 764 -21.75 20.67 -29.65
N ASP A 765 -22.52 21.68 -29.23
CA ASP A 765 -22.37 23.07 -29.69
C ASP A 765 -20.98 23.66 -29.42
N ALA A 766 -20.29 23.23 -28.35
CA ALA A 766 -18.96 23.72 -28.03
C ALA A 766 -17.89 23.23 -29.01
N LEU A 767 -18.16 22.16 -29.76
CA LEU A 767 -17.24 21.59 -30.75
C LEU A 767 -17.85 21.56 -32.16
N ALA A 768 -18.98 22.24 -32.39
CA ALA A 768 -19.71 22.22 -33.65
C ALA A 768 -18.83 22.53 -34.87
N SER A 769 -17.96 23.54 -34.81
CA SER A 769 -17.07 23.86 -35.93
C SER A 769 -16.06 22.76 -36.25
N LEU A 770 -15.64 21.97 -35.26
CA LEU A 770 -14.80 20.79 -35.44
C LEU A 770 -15.61 19.59 -35.94
N THR A 771 -16.74 19.28 -35.31
CA THR A 771 -17.55 18.09 -35.62
C THR A 771 -18.36 18.22 -36.91
N SER A 772 -18.65 19.44 -37.36
CA SER A 772 -19.28 19.73 -38.66
C SER A 772 -18.25 20.08 -39.74
N GLY A 773 -16.95 19.96 -39.43
CA GLY A 773 -15.88 20.09 -40.40
C GLY A 773 -16.03 19.09 -41.54
N LYS A 774 -15.62 19.47 -42.75
CA LYS A 774 -15.71 18.60 -43.95
C LYS A 774 -14.57 17.58 -43.98
N TRP A 775 -14.45 16.77 -42.94
CA TRP A 775 -13.42 15.73 -42.83
C TRP A 775 -13.64 14.63 -43.86
N LEU A 776 -12.56 14.09 -44.41
CA LEU A 776 -12.54 12.94 -45.31
C LEU A 776 -11.80 11.78 -44.64
N GLN A 777 -12.14 10.53 -45.02
CA GLN A 777 -11.41 9.36 -44.53
C GLN A 777 -9.91 9.44 -44.84
N ASP A 778 -9.57 9.95 -46.03
CA ASP A 778 -8.19 10.09 -46.50
C ASP A 778 -7.38 11.12 -45.71
N ASP A 779 -8.03 12.07 -45.00
CA ASP A 779 -7.33 13.02 -44.13
C ASP A 779 -6.59 12.26 -42.99
N PHE A 780 -7.05 11.06 -42.64
CA PHE A 780 -6.51 10.23 -41.56
C PHE A 780 -5.68 9.02 -42.06
N ALA A 781 -5.42 8.92 -43.37
CA ALA A 781 -4.79 7.74 -43.99
C ALA A 781 -3.24 7.77 -43.98
N GLY A 782 -2.61 8.79 -43.39
CA GLY A 782 -1.18 9.11 -43.55
C GLY A 782 -0.27 8.92 -42.33
N ASP A 783 -0.73 8.27 -41.26
CA ASP A 783 0.09 8.04 -40.06
C ASP A 783 1.08 6.87 -40.27
N ASP A 784 2.00 7.03 -41.23
CA ASP A 784 3.16 6.16 -41.38
C ASP A 784 4.11 6.35 -40.19
N ALA A 785 4.66 5.23 -39.68
CA ALA A 785 5.64 5.19 -38.61
C ALA A 785 6.92 5.97 -38.99
N GLY A 786 6.96 7.27 -38.70
CA GLY A 786 8.12 8.13 -38.97
C GLY A 786 7.85 9.62 -39.18
N SER A 787 6.61 10.10 -39.22
CA SER A 787 6.32 11.55 -39.19
C SER A 787 6.29 12.08 -37.75
N GLU A 788 6.81 13.29 -37.51
CA GLU A 788 6.99 13.85 -36.15
C GLU A 788 5.69 14.35 -35.48
N SER A 789 4.52 14.33 -36.15
CA SER A 789 3.20 14.56 -35.54
C SER A 789 2.04 14.03 -36.41
N SER A 790 1.11 13.28 -35.82
CA SER A 790 -0.11 12.78 -36.50
C SER A 790 -1.23 13.83 -36.47
N LEU A 791 -2.10 13.87 -37.51
CA LEU A 791 -3.28 14.77 -37.54
C LEU A 791 -4.19 14.60 -36.31
N ILE A 792 -4.17 13.41 -35.72
CA ILE A 792 -4.96 13.06 -34.54
C ILE A 792 -4.45 13.76 -33.29
N GLU A 793 -3.13 13.78 -33.09
CA GLU A 793 -2.51 14.53 -31.99
C GLU A 793 -2.77 16.03 -32.18
N ASP A 794 -2.72 16.53 -33.42
CA ASP A 794 -3.05 17.93 -33.71
C ASP A 794 -4.49 18.26 -33.32
N ILE A 795 -5.45 17.42 -33.70
CA ILE A 795 -6.87 17.57 -33.32
C ILE A 795 -7.02 17.51 -31.80
N GLU A 796 -6.43 16.53 -31.13
CA GLU A 796 -6.47 16.39 -29.66
C GLU A 796 -6.06 17.70 -28.96
N ARG A 797 -4.96 18.31 -29.42
CA ARG A 797 -4.37 19.51 -28.84
C ARG A 797 -5.20 20.78 -29.05
N ILE A 798 -6.03 20.84 -30.10
CA ILE A 798 -6.84 22.03 -30.39
C ILE A 798 -8.25 21.99 -29.82
N ILE A 799 -8.73 20.86 -29.26
CA ILE A 799 -10.10 20.71 -28.75
C ILE A 799 -10.52 21.88 -27.84
N VAL A 800 -9.68 22.25 -26.89
CA VAL A 800 -9.96 23.37 -25.97
C VAL A 800 -9.97 24.72 -26.71
N LYS A 801 -9.07 24.93 -27.67
CA LYS A 801 -9.04 26.15 -28.49
C LYS A 801 -10.31 26.30 -29.33
N VAL A 802 -10.82 25.20 -29.89
CA VAL A 802 -12.08 25.19 -30.64
C VAL A 802 -13.24 25.63 -29.75
N ALA A 803 -13.36 25.04 -28.55
CA ALA A 803 -14.41 25.42 -27.61
C ALA A 803 -14.35 26.91 -27.24
N LEU A 804 -13.16 27.40 -26.91
CA LEU A 804 -12.95 28.81 -26.58
C LEU A 804 -13.29 29.75 -27.75
N ALA A 805 -12.94 29.38 -28.98
CA ALA A 805 -13.25 30.16 -30.17
C ALA A 805 -14.77 30.21 -30.46
N GLN A 806 -15.52 29.18 -30.07
CA GLN A 806 -16.99 29.14 -30.13
C GLN A 806 -17.67 29.77 -28.90
N GLY A 807 -16.91 30.37 -27.98
CA GLY A 807 -17.44 31.08 -26.81
C GLY A 807 -17.72 30.18 -25.60
N TYR A 808 -17.23 28.94 -25.60
CA TYR A 808 -17.38 28.00 -24.49
C TYR A 808 -16.10 27.84 -23.67
N GLY A 809 -16.25 27.69 -22.36
CA GLY A 809 -15.17 27.39 -21.42
C GLY A 809 -14.95 25.89 -21.22
N PHE A 810 -13.92 25.57 -20.44
CA PHE A 810 -13.60 24.20 -20.03
C PHE A 810 -13.26 24.16 -18.54
N HIS A 811 -13.44 23.01 -17.90
CA HIS A 811 -12.99 22.75 -16.54
C HIS A 811 -12.37 21.35 -16.42
N PHE A 812 -11.50 21.17 -15.44
CA PHE A 812 -11.07 19.84 -15.01
C PHE A 812 -12.09 19.23 -14.05
N ILE A 813 -12.30 17.92 -14.15
CA ILE A 813 -13.18 17.18 -13.26
C ILE A 813 -12.49 17.06 -11.90
N ASP A 814 -13.18 17.56 -10.87
CA ASP A 814 -12.75 17.40 -9.48
C ASP A 814 -13.07 15.98 -8.99
N VAL A 815 -12.07 15.12 -9.02
CA VAL A 815 -12.21 13.72 -8.62
C VAL A 815 -12.16 13.53 -7.10
N PHE A 816 -11.66 14.52 -6.35
CA PHE A 816 -11.63 14.45 -4.90
C PHE A 816 -13.01 14.79 -4.31
N PRO A 817 -13.57 13.95 -3.43
CA PRO A 817 -14.87 14.24 -2.86
C PRO A 817 -14.81 15.51 -1.98
N LYS A 818 -15.61 16.53 -2.33
CA LYS A 818 -15.68 17.81 -1.60
C LYS A 818 -15.95 17.66 -0.11
N VAL A 819 -16.58 16.55 0.32
CA VAL A 819 -16.87 16.26 1.73
C VAL A 819 -15.58 16.16 2.58
N PHE A 820 -14.43 15.92 1.94
CA PHE A 820 -13.14 15.84 2.62
C PHE A 820 -12.35 17.16 2.58
N ARG A 821 -12.80 18.18 1.84
CA ARG A 821 -12.22 19.53 1.87
C ARG A 821 -12.92 20.31 2.99
N MET A 822 -12.44 20.12 4.21
CA MET A 822 -12.83 20.92 5.38
C MET A 822 -12.01 22.20 5.48
#